data_AF-A0A379KKP7-F1
#
_entry.id   AF-A0A379KKP7-F1
#
_cell.length_a   1.000
_cell.length_b   1.000
_cell.length_c   1.000
_cell.angle_alpha   90.00
_cell.angle_beta   90.00
_cell.angle_gamma   90.00
#
_symmetry.space_group_name_H-M   'P 1'
#
loop_
_entity.id
_entity.type
_entity.pdbx_description
1 polymer ?
#
loop_
_entity_poly.entity_id
_entity_poly.type
_entity_poly.pdbx_seq_one_letter_code
_entity_poly.pdbx_strand_id
1 'polypeptide(L)'
;MIESITLKKIATYHPDTPEILAALKPVNVIYGANGAGKTTLSRLIANPSISSDCAVTWKNNNSISTLVYNSDFIAENYSDSKDLKGVFTLGKAEQAQLDRLETLKAGRKRCEQLRDSAIVQLSGPDGNGGKLADLKTLDARLVGHCWEQKIKYDDVFEVAFKGSRNSKDSFKTRVLQEHLNNRSKLADLENLKKRALVLYGRTPVALDIVPTLDLSPLILLASNPILEKKIIGKSDVDVAALIERLGNSDWVRQGIKYLEHTDEQCPFCQQGTPHDFEKNLVEYFDETFEADIKALNDFKERYFSKVEDLVSRAQKLLEGDYEHLDKEALVLDLKAFEALLQVNKERIVSKTIAPSTEIRLESIADLDEKIQKVIATANIKNAEHNKLVADFSTEQAKLTSDVWKYLLEVELKTSLSEYTTDKAKIDGAIGGLSRSLERAKQDITQANVDIAAIESELTSVRPTVIAINSLLKDFGFRSFSLEVAEGDNSYKLIRSNGADARKTLSEGEKTFVTFLYFYHLLKGSTTTSGLTNERIVVIDDPVSSLDSDVLFIVSSMIKQLFRDVRDTSSTIRQIFVLTHNVHFHKEITFDPQRSADNAMTHESFWVIRKPDDFTKVERHEQNPIKTSYQLLWSELRRKPLPALTLQNTLRRILENYFKILGGIDTSVLLGKFEGLEKVQCQSLISWVNDGSHFTQDDLYLAIGERTAASYMIIFYKIFKAADHMAHYKMMMGRDFVDLAPDDLLIAADEAKTAKAQANPVETNVDTAGTDTANQAQPTKEVDEKTLEAGKSAPLPESGLELSLPLAAAPEAPDLLPELKPVKSIKPRPAAQPLAQPGPRPPDHDEDLDSIPF
;
A
#
# COMPACT_ATOMS: atom_id res chain seq x y z
N MET A 1 12.23 -16.54 -3.28
CA MET A 1 12.79 -17.22 -2.09
C MET A 1 12.83 -16.24 -0.95
N ILE A 2 12.75 -16.72 0.29
CA ILE A 2 12.94 -15.93 1.50
C ILE A 2 14.45 -15.75 1.72
N GLU A 3 14.88 -14.52 1.92
CA GLU A 3 16.28 -14.15 2.17
C GLU A 3 16.59 -14.03 3.65
N SER A 4 15.63 -13.49 4.43
CA SER A 4 15.71 -13.43 5.88
C SER A 4 14.35 -13.49 6.56
N ILE A 5 14.35 -13.95 7.82
CA ILE A 5 13.18 -13.97 8.70
C ILE A 5 13.58 -13.32 10.01
N THR A 6 12.78 -12.35 10.46
CA THR A 6 12.94 -11.64 11.74
C THR A 6 11.79 -12.00 12.66
N LEU A 7 12.09 -12.52 13.85
CA LEU A 7 11.11 -12.87 14.88
C LEU A 7 11.30 -12.00 16.11
N LYS A 8 10.24 -11.30 16.50
CA LYS A 8 10.20 -10.44 17.68
C LYS A 8 8.78 -10.44 18.25
N LYS A 9 8.67 -10.46 19.57
CA LYS A 9 7.39 -10.33 20.30
C LYS A 9 6.31 -11.30 19.79
N ILE A 10 6.70 -12.57 19.62
CA ILE A 10 5.81 -13.65 19.18
C ILE A 10 6.12 -14.94 19.95
N ALA A 11 5.12 -15.50 20.61
CA ALA A 11 5.23 -16.73 21.42
C ALA A 11 6.45 -16.71 22.38
N THR A 12 7.45 -17.57 22.14
CA THR A 12 8.67 -17.70 22.96
C THR A 12 9.81 -16.76 22.54
N TYR A 13 9.63 -15.92 21.52
CA TYR A 13 10.65 -14.96 21.07
C TYR A 13 10.60 -13.66 21.88
N HIS A 14 11.78 -13.10 22.17
CA HIS A 14 11.93 -11.95 23.06
C HIS A 14 11.12 -10.73 22.57
N PRO A 15 10.50 -9.94 23.48
CA PRO A 15 9.72 -8.76 23.11
C PRO A 15 10.58 -7.62 22.52
N ASP A 16 11.76 -7.37 23.08
CA ASP A 16 12.63 -6.26 22.65
C ASP A 16 13.73 -6.64 21.63
N THR A 17 14.38 -7.80 21.82
CA THR A 17 15.49 -8.26 20.97
C THR A 17 14.99 -9.17 19.84
N PRO A 18 15.15 -8.78 18.56
CA PRO A 18 14.76 -9.63 17.44
C PRO A 18 15.78 -10.75 17.18
N GLU A 19 15.28 -11.96 16.91
CA GLU A 19 16.07 -13.07 16.39
C GLU A 19 15.97 -13.11 14.87
N ILE A 20 17.11 -13.21 14.19
CA ILE A 20 17.18 -13.06 12.73
C ILE A 20 17.81 -14.29 12.08
N LEU A 21 17.03 -14.98 11.24
CA LEU A 21 17.55 -15.97 10.31
C LEU A 21 17.94 -15.26 9.02
N ALA A 22 19.22 -14.90 8.85
CA ALA A 22 19.73 -14.22 7.67
C ALA A 22 20.47 -15.17 6.70
N ALA A 23 20.53 -14.78 5.42
CA ALA A 23 21.24 -15.51 4.37
C ALA A 23 20.75 -16.96 4.20
N LEU A 24 19.42 -17.11 4.22
CA LEU A 24 18.73 -18.38 3.98
C LEU A 24 19.07 -18.92 2.58
N LYS A 25 19.11 -20.24 2.47
CA LYS A 25 19.54 -20.99 1.29
C LYS A 25 18.36 -21.74 0.66
N PRO A 26 18.53 -22.36 -0.52
CA PRO A 26 17.50 -23.23 -1.09
C PRO A 26 17.05 -24.33 -0.12
N VAL A 27 17.98 -24.94 0.64
CA VAL A 27 17.68 -25.93 1.69
C VAL A 27 18.06 -25.36 3.06
N ASN A 28 17.15 -25.38 4.03
CA ASN A 28 17.43 -24.91 5.39
C ASN A 28 16.99 -25.99 6.38
N VAL A 29 17.95 -26.57 7.11
CA VAL A 29 17.67 -27.59 8.11
C VAL A 29 17.87 -26.99 9.49
N ILE A 30 16.82 -27.04 10.31
CA ILE A 30 16.71 -26.34 11.58
C ILE A 30 16.48 -27.37 12.68
N TYR A 31 17.43 -27.47 13.60
CA TYR A 31 17.30 -28.34 14.77
C TYR A 31 16.84 -27.55 15.99
N GLY A 32 15.96 -28.11 16.82
CA GLY A 32 15.63 -27.48 18.09
C GLY A 32 14.81 -28.39 18.98
N ALA A 33 15.00 -28.26 20.30
CA ALA A 33 14.26 -29.04 21.29
C ALA A 33 12.73 -28.75 21.21
N ASN A 34 11.94 -29.62 21.83
CA ASN A 34 10.50 -29.38 21.97
C ASN A 34 10.26 -28.10 22.78
N GLY A 35 9.31 -27.28 22.33
CA GLY A 35 9.04 -25.98 22.96
C GLY A 35 10.06 -24.87 22.66
N ALA A 36 11.06 -25.10 21.82
CA ALA A 36 12.10 -24.10 21.51
C ALA A 36 11.62 -22.97 20.57
N GLY A 37 10.44 -23.06 19.95
CA GLY A 37 9.91 -22.04 19.04
C GLY A 37 9.83 -22.43 17.55
N LYS A 38 10.18 -23.67 17.18
CA LYS A 38 10.14 -24.18 15.79
C LYS A 38 8.78 -23.99 15.10
N THR A 39 7.70 -24.40 15.75
CA THR A 39 6.35 -24.28 15.18
C THR A 39 5.92 -22.85 14.98
N THR A 40 6.33 -21.92 15.85
CA THR A 40 6.12 -20.48 15.66
C THR A 40 6.79 -19.98 14.38
N LEU A 41 8.03 -20.41 14.11
CA LEU A 41 8.71 -20.11 12.84
C LEU A 41 7.95 -20.67 11.64
N SER A 42 7.47 -21.92 11.71
CA SER A 42 6.68 -22.51 10.63
C SER A 42 5.37 -21.73 10.35
N ARG A 43 4.69 -21.27 11.40
CA ARG A 43 3.45 -20.48 11.33
C ARG A 43 3.69 -19.08 10.77
N LEU A 44 4.80 -18.45 11.13
CA LEU A 44 5.19 -17.14 10.58
C LEU A 44 5.48 -17.23 9.07
N ILE A 45 6.10 -18.32 8.60
CA ILE A 45 6.32 -18.53 7.17
C ILE A 45 4.98 -18.81 6.46
N ALA A 46 4.08 -19.57 7.08
CA ALA A 46 2.74 -19.80 6.53
C ALA A 46 1.92 -18.50 6.40
N ASN A 47 1.97 -17.65 7.43
CA ASN A 47 1.23 -16.39 7.49
C ASN A 47 2.12 -15.28 8.06
N PRO A 48 2.83 -14.52 7.20
CA PRO A 48 3.67 -13.39 7.65
C PRO A 48 2.91 -12.31 8.42
N SER A 49 1.58 -12.21 8.25
CA SER A 49 0.73 -11.22 8.92
C SER A 49 0.34 -11.59 10.35
N ILE A 50 0.77 -12.74 10.86
CA ILE A 50 0.43 -13.20 12.22
C ILE A 50 0.98 -12.26 13.32
N SER A 51 2.01 -11.48 13.01
CA SER A 51 2.56 -10.45 13.91
C SER A 51 3.13 -9.30 13.10
N SER A 52 2.78 -8.07 13.45
CA SER A 52 3.35 -6.84 12.86
C SER A 52 4.80 -6.59 13.27
N ASP A 53 5.26 -7.21 14.37
CA ASP A 53 6.61 -7.08 14.91
C ASP A 53 7.60 -8.06 14.23
N CYS A 54 7.10 -8.98 13.40
CA CYS A 54 7.89 -9.94 12.64
C CYS A 54 7.98 -9.52 11.16
N ALA A 55 9.01 -9.98 10.46
CA ALA A 55 9.18 -9.71 9.04
C ALA A 55 9.74 -10.93 8.29
N VAL A 56 9.17 -11.21 7.13
CA VAL A 56 9.68 -12.19 6.17
C VAL A 56 10.12 -11.43 4.93
N THR A 57 11.43 -11.40 4.66
CA THR A 57 12.00 -10.65 3.53
C THR A 57 12.18 -11.57 2.33
N TRP A 58 11.62 -11.16 1.20
CA TRP A 58 11.60 -11.93 -0.04
C TRP A 58 12.57 -11.33 -1.06
N LYS A 59 13.25 -12.19 -1.81
CA LYS A 59 14.10 -11.76 -2.93
C LYS A 59 13.29 -10.90 -3.90
N ASN A 60 13.80 -9.70 -4.23
CA ASN A 60 13.17 -8.72 -5.12
C ASN A 60 11.74 -8.30 -4.69
N ASN A 61 11.40 -8.38 -3.40
CA ASN A 61 10.04 -8.15 -2.89
C ASN A 61 8.95 -8.99 -3.57
N ASN A 62 9.31 -10.14 -4.15
CA ASN A 62 8.38 -11.04 -4.82
C ASN A 62 7.96 -12.19 -3.87
N SER A 63 6.77 -12.07 -3.28
CA SER A 63 6.20 -13.10 -2.40
C SER A 63 5.80 -14.34 -3.18
N ILE A 64 6.26 -15.50 -2.73
CA ILE A 64 5.95 -16.81 -3.32
C ILE A 64 5.02 -17.56 -2.37
N SER A 65 4.09 -18.35 -2.90
CA SER A 65 3.18 -19.18 -2.09
C SER A 65 3.95 -20.09 -1.12
N THR A 66 3.46 -20.26 0.11
CA THR A 66 4.07 -21.13 1.12
C THR A 66 3.15 -22.32 1.40
N LEU A 67 3.72 -23.51 1.55
CA LEU A 67 3.00 -24.71 1.97
C LEU A 67 3.72 -25.35 3.16
N VAL A 68 3.02 -25.43 4.29
CA VAL A 68 3.61 -25.79 5.59
C VAL A 68 2.97 -27.08 6.10
N TYR A 69 3.81 -28.09 6.36
CA TYR A 69 3.45 -29.30 7.11
C TYR A 69 3.80 -29.09 8.58
N ASN A 70 2.79 -28.94 9.42
CA ASN A 70 2.94 -28.83 10.88
C ASN A 70 1.67 -29.41 11.56
N SER A 71 1.55 -29.27 12.88
CA SER A 71 0.36 -29.71 13.62
C SER A 71 -0.95 -29.09 13.11
N ASP A 72 -0.92 -27.86 12.61
CA ASP A 72 -2.10 -27.15 12.11
C ASP A 72 -2.55 -27.76 10.78
N PHE A 73 -1.60 -28.10 9.89
CA PHE A 73 -1.89 -28.82 8.65
C PHE A 73 -2.52 -30.20 8.92
N ILE A 74 -1.98 -30.93 9.89
CA ILE A 74 -2.53 -32.23 10.30
C ILE A 74 -3.96 -32.05 10.82
N ALA A 75 -4.21 -31.08 11.70
CA ALA A 75 -5.54 -30.81 12.25
C ALA A 75 -6.55 -30.35 11.18
N GLU A 76 -6.12 -29.55 10.21
CA GLU A 76 -6.98 -29.05 9.13
C GLU A 76 -7.39 -30.16 8.16
N ASN A 77 -6.44 -31.04 7.81
CA ASN A 77 -6.64 -32.07 6.79
C ASN A 77 -7.10 -33.41 7.38
N TYR A 78 -6.95 -33.61 8.69
CA TYR A 78 -7.37 -34.81 9.40
C TYR A 78 -8.29 -34.44 10.57
N SER A 79 -9.61 -34.45 10.32
CA SER A 79 -10.64 -34.18 11.33
C SER A 79 -11.73 -35.26 11.33
N ASP A 80 -12.38 -35.45 12.48
CA ASP A 80 -13.42 -36.47 12.68
C ASP A 80 -14.67 -36.30 11.80
N SER A 81 -14.83 -35.12 11.18
CA SER A 81 -16.05 -34.71 10.49
C SER A 81 -15.84 -34.37 9.00
N LYS A 82 -14.62 -34.46 8.47
CA LYS A 82 -14.33 -34.10 7.06
C LYS A 82 -13.45 -35.13 6.37
N ASP A 83 -13.72 -35.36 5.10
CA ASP A 83 -12.88 -36.14 4.21
C ASP A 83 -11.66 -35.30 3.76
N LEU A 84 -10.57 -35.97 3.41
CA LEU A 84 -9.37 -35.31 2.88
C LEU A 84 -9.72 -34.70 1.52
N LYS A 85 -9.32 -33.46 1.24
CA LYS A 85 -9.55 -32.87 -0.08
C LYS A 85 -8.77 -33.63 -1.15
N GLY A 86 -9.35 -33.91 -2.31
CA GLY A 86 -8.62 -34.56 -3.40
C GLY A 86 -7.44 -33.73 -3.87
N VAL A 87 -6.33 -34.41 -4.17
CA VAL A 87 -5.17 -33.80 -4.80
C VAL A 87 -5.20 -34.17 -6.28
N PHE A 88 -5.52 -33.18 -7.09
CA PHE A 88 -5.47 -33.20 -8.53
C PHE A 88 -4.02 -33.17 -8.98
N THR A 89 -3.55 -34.30 -9.51
CA THR A 89 -2.23 -34.43 -10.15
C THR A 89 -2.41 -34.63 -11.64
N LEU A 90 -1.46 -34.14 -12.44
CA LEU A 90 -1.40 -34.42 -13.87
C LEU A 90 -1.33 -35.94 -14.09
N GLY A 91 -2.35 -36.51 -14.72
CA GLY A 91 -2.40 -37.94 -15.05
C GLY A 91 -1.50 -38.28 -16.23
N LYS A 92 -1.68 -39.46 -16.83
CA LYS A 92 -1.12 -39.77 -18.14
C LYS A 92 -1.83 -38.91 -19.20
N ALA A 93 -1.33 -37.70 -19.42
CA ALA A 93 -1.78 -36.76 -20.43
C ALA A 93 -1.29 -37.19 -21.82
N GLU A 94 -2.04 -36.85 -22.87
CA GLU A 94 -1.54 -36.96 -24.25
C GLU A 94 -0.37 -35.98 -24.47
N GLN A 95 0.74 -36.45 -25.05
CA GLN A 95 1.95 -35.64 -25.27
C GLN A 95 1.67 -34.27 -25.92
N ALA A 96 0.69 -34.22 -26.84
CA ALA A 96 0.28 -33.00 -27.51
C ALA A 96 -0.27 -31.90 -26.57
N GLN A 97 -0.94 -32.26 -25.47
CA GLN A 97 -1.44 -31.29 -24.50
C GLN A 97 -0.30 -30.77 -23.59
N LEU A 98 0.70 -31.60 -23.29
CA LEU A 98 1.90 -31.20 -22.55
C LEU A 98 2.77 -30.22 -23.36
N ASP A 99 2.99 -30.50 -24.65
CA ASP A 99 3.76 -29.62 -25.54
C ASP A 99 3.09 -28.24 -25.70
N ARG A 100 1.76 -28.21 -25.76
CA ARG A 100 0.97 -26.97 -25.80
C ARG A 100 1.08 -26.17 -24.51
N LEU A 101 1.07 -26.85 -23.36
CA LEU A 101 1.26 -26.23 -22.05
C LEU A 101 2.64 -25.57 -21.93
N GLU A 102 3.71 -26.25 -22.35
CA GLU A 102 5.06 -25.68 -22.35
C GLU A 102 5.15 -24.45 -23.25
N THR A 103 4.55 -24.49 -24.43
CA THR A 103 4.51 -23.37 -25.37
C THR A 103 3.81 -22.15 -24.75
N LEU A 104 2.66 -22.35 -24.09
CA LEU A 104 1.93 -21.26 -23.42
C LEU A 104 2.71 -20.70 -22.23
N LYS A 105 3.35 -21.55 -21.42
CA LYS A 105 4.20 -21.11 -20.29
C LYS A 105 5.41 -20.31 -20.75
N ALA A 106 6.06 -20.73 -21.85
CA ALA A 106 7.15 -19.98 -22.46
C ALA A 106 6.66 -18.64 -23.03
N GLY A 107 5.50 -18.61 -23.69
CA GLY A 107 4.86 -17.39 -24.17
C GLY A 107 4.55 -16.39 -23.06
N ARG A 108 3.91 -16.86 -21.98
CA ARG A 108 3.63 -16.05 -20.78
C ARG A 108 4.90 -15.42 -20.21
N LYS A 109 5.99 -16.18 -20.09
CA LYS A 109 7.28 -15.68 -19.56
C LYS A 109 7.85 -14.56 -20.43
N ARG A 110 7.71 -14.63 -21.76
CA ARG A 110 8.12 -13.54 -22.67
C ARG A 110 7.27 -12.29 -22.46
N CYS A 111 5.96 -12.44 -22.27
CA CYS A 111 5.06 -11.32 -21.96
C CYS A 111 5.40 -10.68 -20.60
N GLU A 112 5.77 -11.46 -19.59
CA GLU A 112 6.25 -10.95 -18.29
C GLU A 112 7.54 -10.13 -18.44
N GLN A 113 8.50 -10.60 -19.25
CA GLN A 113 9.72 -9.83 -19.55
C GLN A 113 9.42 -8.50 -20.28
N LEU A 114 8.49 -8.50 -21.22
CA LEU A 114 8.06 -7.28 -21.93
C LEU A 114 7.38 -6.30 -20.97
N ARG A 115 6.50 -6.78 -20.08
CA ARG A 115 5.88 -5.97 -19.03
C ARG A 115 6.95 -5.32 -18.15
N ASP A 116 7.88 -6.10 -17.63
CA ASP A 116 8.90 -5.62 -16.70
C ASP A 116 9.83 -4.61 -17.36
N SER A 117 10.23 -4.85 -18.62
CA SER A 117 11.01 -3.90 -19.41
C SER A 117 10.25 -2.59 -19.64
N ALA A 118 8.94 -2.64 -19.93
CA ALA A 118 8.12 -1.45 -20.13
C ALA A 118 7.97 -0.65 -18.84
N ILE A 119 7.81 -1.31 -17.69
CA ILE A 119 7.77 -0.65 -16.36
C ILE A 119 9.07 0.10 -16.09
N VAL A 120 10.21 -0.56 -16.29
CA VAL A 120 11.53 0.05 -16.04
C VAL A 120 11.77 1.25 -16.98
N GLN A 121 11.34 1.17 -18.24
CA GLN A 121 11.50 2.30 -19.17
C GLN A 121 10.55 3.48 -18.86
N LEU A 122 9.36 3.21 -18.32
CA LEU A 122 8.40 4.24 -17.92
C LEU A 122 8.81 4.95 -16.62
N SER A 123 9.15 4.16 -15.60
CA SER A 123 9.25 4.63 -14.21
C SER A 123 10.63 4.40 -13.57
N GLY A 124 11.59 3.80 -14.28
CA GLY A 124 12.86 3.37 -13.71
C GLY A 124 12.75 2.15 -12.78
N PRO A 125 13.88 1.56 -12.36
CA PRO A 125 13.88 0.41 -11.45
C PRO A 125 13.32 0.74 -10.05
N ASP A 126 13.49 1.99 -9.60
CA ASP A 126 13.06 2.46 -8.27
C ASP A 126 11.72 3.21 -8.28
N GLY A 127 11.00 3.20 -9.41
CA GLY A 127 9.71 3.91 -9.58
C GLY A 127 9.80 5.44 -9.71
N ASN A 128 11.00 6.03 -9.58
CA ASN A 128 11.24 7.47 -9.64
C ASN A 128 12.03 7.94 -10.87
N GLY A 129 12.31 7.04 -11.82
CA GLY A 129 13.12 7.29 -13.02
C GLY A 129 12.34 7.17 -14.34
N GLY A 130 13.05 6.82 -15.41
CA GLY A 130 12.45 6.53 -16.72
C GLY A 130 11.89 7.76 -17.43
N LYS A 131 11.03 7.53 -18.43
CA LYS A 131 10.43 8.60 -19.26
C LYS A 131 9.57 9.57 -18.45
N LEU A 132 9.00 9.13 -17.33
CA LEU A 132 8.26 10.02 -16.41
C LEU A 132 9.19 11.01 -15.69
N ALA A 133 10.41 10.61 -15.36
CA ALA A 133 11.41 11.51 -14.80
C ALA A 133 11.98 12.48 -15.85
N ASP A 134 12.17 12.02 -17.10
CA ASP A 134 12.53 12.88 -18.23
C ASP A 134 11.50 14.01 -18.40
N LEU A 135 10.20 13.69 -18.33
CA LEU A 135 9.12 14.67 -18.43
C LEU A 135 9.18 15.70 -17.28
N LYS A 136 9.36 15.24 -16.04
CA LYS A 136 9.50 16.14 -14.87
C LYS A 136 10.71 17.07 -15.01
N THR A 137 11.82 16.55 -15.50
CA THR A 137 13.05 17.34 -15.71
C THR A 137 12.85 18.39 -16.80
N LEU A 138 12.19 18.01 -17.90
CA LEU A 138 11.83 18.93 -18.97
C LEU A 138 10.89 20.04 -18.48
N ASP A 139 9.89 19.71 -17.67
CA ASP A 139 8.98 20.66 -17.05
C ASP A 139 9.73 21.63 -16.12
N ALA A 140 10.62 21.12 -15.26
CA ALA A 140 11.42 21.94 -14.36
C ALA A 140 12.33 22.93 -15.10
N ARG A 141 12.90 22.52 -16.24
CA ARG A 141 13.70 23.41 -17.11
C ARG A 141 12.86 24.56 -17.65
N LEU A 142 11.66 24.29 -18.15
CA LEU A 142 10.76 25.35 -18.63
C LEU A 142 10.34 26.29 -17.48
N VAL A 143 10.01 25.74 -16.31
CA VAL A 143 9.69 26.52 -15.11
C VAL A 143 10.82 27.49 -14.77
N GLY A 144 12.08 27.03 -14.81
CA GLY A 144 13.26 27.86 -14.60
C GLY A 144 13.33 29.05 -15.56
N HIS A 145 13.29 28.78 -16.86
CA HIS A 145 13.35 29.83 -17.88
C HIS A 145 12.18 30.83 -17.79
N CYS A 146 10.94 30.36 -17.56
CA CYS A 146 9.80 31.25 -17.37
C CYS A 146 9.99 32.16 -16.14
N TRP A 147 10.51 31.61 -15.04
CA TRP A 147 10.69 32.36 -13.81
C TRP A 147 11.82 33.39 -13.87
N GLU A 148 12.89 33.10 -14.62
CA GLU A 148 13.96 34.08 -14.91
C GLU A 148 13.39 35.34 -15.58
N GLN A 149 12.47 35.16 -16.53
CA GLN A 149 11.81 36.30 -17.19
C GLN A 149 10.87 37.05 -16.25
N LYS A 150 10.15 36.35 -15.38
CA LYS A 150 9.38 37.00 -14.31
C LYS A 150 10.29 37.92 -13.50
N ILE A 151 11.42 37.41 -12.98
CA ILE A 151 12.35 38.18 -12.13
C ILE A 151 12.89 39.41 -12.89
N LYS A 152 13.28 39.22 -14.17
CA LYS A 152 13.86 40.28 -15.00
C LYS A 152 12.93 41.49 -15.23
N TYR A 153 11.62 41.26 -15.28
CA TYR A 153 10.64 42.29 -15.64
C TYR A 153 9.65 42.66 -14.52
N ASP A 154 9.76 42.03 -13.35
CA ASP A 154 8.78 42.15 -12.25
C ASP A 154 8.55 43.59 -11.81
N ASP A 155 9.63 44.36 -11.64
CA ASP A 155 9.57 45.74 -11.13
C ASP A 155 8.80 46.69 -12.06
N VAL A 156 8.79 46.38 -13.36
CA VAL A 156 8.18 47.24 -14.39
C VAL A 156 6.76 46.76 -14.72
N PHE A 157 6.55 45.44 -14.74
CA PHE A 157 5.31 44.82 -15.22
C PHE A 157 4.54 44.06 -14.14
N GLU A 158 4.70 44.44 -12.87
CA GLU A 158 4.05 43.79 -11.71
C GLU A 158 2.54 43.56 -11.93
N VAL A 159 1.83 44.57 -12.44
CA VAL A 159 0.38 44.49 -12.69
C VAL A 159 0.03 43.47 -13.77
N ALA A 160 0.83 43.34 -14.83
CA ALA A 160 0.62 42.33 -15.88
C ALA A 160 0.83 40.89 -15.37
N PHE A 161 1.64 40.71 -14.33
CA PHE A 161 1.94 39.41 -13.72
C PHE A 161 1.02 39.09 -12.53
N LYS A 162 0.08 39.98 -12.18
CA LYS A 162 -0.86 39.78 -11.09
C LYS A 162 -1.66 38.48 -11.29
N GLY A 163 -1.75 37.67 -10.24
CA GLY A 163 -2.41 36.36 -10.25
C GLY A 163 -1.51 35.16 -10.59
N SER A 164 -0.35 35.37 -11.23
CA SER A 164 0.66 34.33 -11.50
C SER A 164 2.03 34.62 -10.88
N ARG A 165 2.16 35.76 -10.19
CA ARG A 165 3.41 36.29 -9.64
C ARG A 165 4.02 35.47 -8.50
N ASN A 166 3.22 34.75 -7.72
CA ASN A 166 3.64 34.15 -6.44
C ASN A 166 4.03 32.66 -6.54
N SER A 167 3.85 32.03 -7.71
CA SER A 167 4.18 30.61 -7.90
C SER A 167 4.84 30.39 -9.26
N LYS A 168 5.98 29.70 -9.26
CA LYS A 168 6.73 29.34 -10.47
C LYS A 168 5.86 28.54 -11.44
N ASP A 169 5.11 27.57 -10.92
CA ASP A 169 4.19 26.75 -11.71
C ASP A 169 3.01 27.55 -12.27
N SER A 170 2.46 28.48 -11.48
CA SER A 170 1.38 29.36 -11.95
C SER A 170 1.86 30.28 -13.08
N PHE A 171 3.10 30.77 -13.00
CA PHE A 171 3.71 31.61 -14.03
C PHE A 171 3.96 30.81 -15.31
N LYS A 172 4.56 29.61 -15.22
CA LYS A 172 4.70 28.68 -16.37
C LYS A 172 3.35 28.40 -17.02
N THR A 173 2.34 28.12 -16.22
CA THR A 173 0.97 27.83 -16.72
C THR A 173 0.41 29.02 -17.48
N ARG A 174 0.58 30.23 -16.97
CA ARG A 174 0.16 31.45 -17.68
C ARG A 174 0.94 31.66 -18.97
N VAL A 175 2.26 31.46 -18.98
CA VAL A 175 3.09 31.51 -20.20
C VAL A 175 2.54 30.56 -21.27
N LEU A 176 2.25 29.30 -20.91
CA LEU A 176 1.73 28.32 -21.85
C LEU A 176 0.33 28.69 -22.37
N GLN A 177 -0.54 29.24 -21.51
CA GLN A 177 -1.86 29.75 -21.94
C GLN A 177 -1.73 30.91 -22.92
N GLU A 178 -0.86 31.88 -22.63
CA GLU A 178 -0.59 33.02 -23.50
C GLU A 178 0.04 32.54 -24.81
N HIS A 179 0.94 31.55 -24.79
CA HIS A 179 1.53 30.99 -26.01
C HIS A 179 0.48 30.45 -26.97
N LEU A 180 -0.59 29.82 -26.46
CA LEU A 180 -1.68 29.27 -27.26
C LEU A 180 -2.67 30.34 -27.72
N ASN A 181 -3.03 31.28 -26.84
CA ASN A 181 -4.20 32.14 -27.02
C ASN A 181 -3.88 33.59 -27.37
N ASN A 182 -2.68 34.08 -27.07
CA ASN A 182 -2.34 35.49 -27.27
C ASN A 182 -2.27 35.81 -28.77
N ARG A 183 -2.99 36.86 -29.18
CA ARG A 183 -3.05 37.37 -30.56
C ARG A 183 -2.61 38.84 -30.67
N SER A 184 -2.06 39.41 -29.60
CA SER A 184 -1.51 40.77 -29.62
C SER A 184 -0.41 40.90 -30.65
N LYS A 185 -0.21 42.13 -31.13
CA LYS A 185 0.94 42.49 -31.96
C LYS A 185 2.16 42.67 -31.06
N LEU A 186 3.33 42.30 -31.56
CA LEU A 186 4.58 42.52 -30.85
C LEU A 186 4.83 44.03 -30.75
N ALA A 187 4.99 44.53 -29.52
CA ALA A 187 5.36 45.90 -29.21
C ALA A 187 6.80 45.95 -28.70
N ASP A 188 7.46 47.10 -28.86
CA ASP A 188 8.81 47.31 -28.34
C ASP A 188 8.82 47.53 -26.82
N LEU A 189 9.90 47.10 -26.16
CA LEU A 189 10.00 47.14 -24.69
C LEU A 189 9.89 48.56 -24.13
N GLU A 190 10.43 49.56 -24.82
CA GLU A 190 10.42 50.95 -24.36
C GLU A 190 9.02 51.57 -24.43
N ASN A 191 8.23 51.25 -25.47
CA ASN A 191 6.81 51.59 -25.54
C ASN A 191 6.00 50.93 -24.42
N LEU A 192 6.24 49.65 -24.15
CA LEU A 192 5.56 48.93 -23.07
C LEU A 192 5.86 49.54 -21.70
N LYS A 193 7.12 49.89 -21.42
CA LYS A 193 7.54 50.60 -20.19
C LYS A 193 6.84 51.96 -20.05
N LYS A 194 6.79 52.75 -21.13
CA LYS A 194 6.11 54.06 -21.12
C LYS A 194 4.62 53.94 -20.82
N ARG A 195 3.93 52.96 -21.44
CA ARG A 195 2.50 52.68 -21.19
C ARG A 195 2.28 52.18 -19.77
N ALA A 196 3.14 51.31 -19.25
CA ALA A 196 3.07 50.81 -17.88
C ALA A 196 3.17 51.92 -16.84
N LEU A 197 4.07 52.90 -17.04
CA LEU A 197 4.24 54.03 -16.13
C LEU A 197 2.96 54.89 -15.99
N VAL A 198 2.13 54.94 -17.04
CA VAL A 198 0.85 55.67 -17.03
C VAL A 198 -0.29 54.77 -16.52
N LEU A 199 -0.41 53.55 -17.03
CA LEU A 199 -1.58 52.68 -16.80
C LEU A 199 -1.49 51.84 -15.52
N TYR A 200 -0.32 51.72 -14.89
CA TYR A 200 -0.15 51.04 -13.60
C TYR A 200 -0.14 52.02 -12.41
N GLY A 201 -0.47 53.29 -12.65
CA GLY A 201 -0.73 54.27 -11.60
C GLY A 201 -2.06 54.03 -10.86
N ARG A 202 -2.61 55.07 -10.21
CA ARG A 202 -3.90 54.97 -9.50
C ARG A 202 -5.02 54.58 -10.47
N THR A 203 -5.59 53.41 -10.27
CA THR A 203 -6.74 52.94 -11.04
C THR A 203 -7.98 53.70 -10.58
N PRO A 204 -8.71 54.40 -11.48
CA PRO A 204 -9.95 55.05 -11.12
C PRO A 204 -11.02 53.98 -10.79
N VAL A 205 -11.84 54.24 -9.77
CA VAL A 205 -12.86 53.30 -9.28
C VAL A 205 -14.21 53.68 -9.90
N ALA A 206 -14.99 52.68 -10.31
CA ALA A 206 -16.34 52.94 -10.80
C ALA A 206 -17.25 53.42 -9.65
N LEU A 207 -18.06 54.43 -9.92
CA LEU A 207 -19.04 54.99 -8.99
C LEU A 207 -20.36 54.21 -9.06
N ASP A 208 -20.99 54.01 -7.91
CA ASP A 208 -22.27 53.32 -7.81
C ASP A 208 -23.42 54.16 -8.38
N ILE A 209 -24.43 53.48 -8.93
CA ILE A 209 -25.65 54.12 -9.42
C ILE A 209 -26.51 54.52 -8.23
N VAL A 210 -27.03 55.76 -8.25
CA VAL A 210 -27.99 56.27 -7.27
C VAL A 210 -29.35 55.59 -7.50
N PRO A 211 -29.92 54.88 -6.51
CA PRO A 211 -31.23 54.24 -6.60
C PRO A 211 -32.35 55.25 -6.85
N THR A 212 -33.36 54.86 -7.62
CA THR A 212 -34.55 55.69 -7.86
C THR A 212 -35.55 55.61 -6.70
N LEU A 213 -36.26 56.70 -6.43
CA LEU A 213 -37.32 56.78 -5.41
C LEU A 213 -38.70 56.88 -6.08
N ASP A 214 -39.33 55.75 -6.40
CA ASP A 214 -40.63 55.74 -7.11
C ASP A 214 -41.81 56.18 -6.22
N LEU A 215 -42.39 57.35 -6.51
CA LEU A 215 -43.55 57.90 -5.81
C LEU A 215 -44.89 57.57 -6.48
N SER A 216 -44.89 56.93 -7.66
CA SER A 216 -46.09 56.59 -8.43
C SER A 216 -47.18 55.86 -7.64
N PRO A 217 -46.85 54.92 -6.72
CA PRO A 217 -47.87 54.22 -5.92
C PRO A 217 -48.71 55.16 -5.05
N LEU A 218 -48.13 56.22 -4.49
CA LEU A 218 -48.87 57.21 -3.69
C LEU A 218 -49.71 58.14 -4.57
N ILE A 219 -49.20 58.51 -5.75
CA ILE A 219 -49.94 59.31 -6.73
C ILE A 219 -51.21 58.57 -7.16
N LEU A 220 -51.11 57.26 -7.41
CA LEU A 220 -52.25 56.43 -7.78
C LEU A 220 -53.26 56.30 -6.63
N LEU A 221 -52.79 56.14 -5.39
CA LEU A 221 -53.67 56.07 -4.22
C LEU A 221 -54.39 57.40 -3.95
N ALA A 222 -53.78 58.54 -4.24
CA ALA A 222 -54.40 59.85 -4.04
C ALA A 222 -55.68 60.06 -4.87
N SER A 223 -55.85 59.30 -5.95
CA SER A 223 -57.03 59.34 -6.84
C SER A 223 -58.11 58.32 -6.49
N ASN A 224 -58.05 57.68 -5.31
CA ASN A 224 -59.02 56.65 -4.95
C ASN A 224 -60.43 57.24 -4.74
N PRO A 225 -61.48 56.72 -5.42
CA PRO A 225 -62.85 57.24 -5.32
C PRO A 225 -63.44 57.26 -3.90
N ILE A 226 -62.94 56.43 -2.97
CA ILE A 226 -63.44 56.38 -1.59
C ILE A 226 -63.25 57.70 -0.83
N LEU A 227 -62.31 58.54 -1.28
CA LEU A 227 -61.99 59.84 -0.67
C LEU A 227 -63.09 60.89 -0.93
N GLU A 228 -63.64 60.90 -2.14
CA GLU A 228 -64.72 61.82 -2.55
C GLU A 228 -66.12 61.23 -2.30
N LYS A 229 -66.24 59.92 -2.09
CA LYS A 229 -67.53 59.29 -1.78
C LYS A 229 -68.05 59.70 -0.40
N LYS A 230 -69.23 60.32 -0.30
CA LYS A 230 -69.94 60.50 0.98
C LYS A 230 -70.48 59.16 1.46
N ILE A 231 -69.99 58.68 2.59
CA ILE A 231 -70.43 57.40 3.17
C ILE A 231 -71.56 57.71 4.15
N ILE A 232 -72.81 57.55 3.69
CA ILE A 232 -74.05 57.78 4.44
C ILE A 232 -74.93 56.53 4.38
N GLY A 233 -75.85 56.40 5.33
CA GLY A 233 -76.74 55.26 5.41
C GLY A 233 -77.81 55.22 4.31
N LYS A 234 -78.59 54.14 4.31
CA LYS A 234 -79.64 53.83 3.33
C LYS A 234 -80.75 54.88 3.36
N SER A 235 -81.16 55.38 2.19
CA SER A 235 -82.10 56.50 2.08
C SER A 235 -83.59 56.12 2.16
N ASP A 236 -83.91 54.82 2.18
CA ASP A 236 -85.28 54.28 2.14
C ASP A 236 -85.81 53.82 3.51
N VAL A 237 -85.22 54.31 4.60
CA VAL A 237 -85.63 54.01 5.98
C VAL A 237 -86.26 55.25 6.63
N ASP A 238 -87.26 55.07 7.50
CA ASP A 238 -88.04 56.17 8.10
C ASP A 238 -87.18 57.26 8.79
N VAL A 239 -86.02 56.89 9.33
CA VAL A 239 -85.09 57.82 10.00
C VAL A 239 -84.22 58.61 9.02
N ALA A 240 -84.07 58.15 7.77
CA ALA A 240 -83.09 58.67 6.81
C ALA A 240 -83.33 60.14 6.42
N ALA A 241 -84.59 60.52 6.13
CA ALA A 241 -84.93 61.86 5.65
C ALA A 241 -84.51 62.98 6.63
N LEU A 242 -84.61 62.72 7.93
CA LEU A 242 -84.20 63.69 8.95
C LEU A 242 -82.67 63.73 9.09
N ILE A 243 -82.02 62.56 9.06
CA ILE A 243 -80.56 62.44 9.21
C ILE A 243 -79.84 63.12 8.06
N GLU A 244 -80.31 62.91 6.82
CA GLU A 244 -79.76 63.55 5.63
C GLU A 244 -79.98 65.07 5.64
N ARG A 245 -81.18 65.52 6.01
CA ARG A 245 -81.50 66.96 6.10
C ARG A 245 -80.62 67.69 7.11
N LEU A 246 -80.30 67.05 8.23
CA LEU A 246 -79.44 67.62 9.27
C LEU A 246 -77.94 67.39 8.99
N GLY A 247 -77.60 66.51 8.05
CA GLY A 247 -76.21 66.12 7.77
C GLY A 247 -75.51 65.48 8.96
N ASN A 248 -76.26 64.85 9.88
CA ASN A 248 -75.74 64.39 11.17
C ASN A 248 -75.54 62.86 11.23
N SER A 249 -75.43 62.18 10.08
CA SER A 249 -75.22 60.72 9.98
C SER A 249 -74.07 60.21 10.87
N ASP A 250 -72.93 60.89 10.86
CA ASP A 250 -71.77 60.50 11.68
C ASP A 250 -72.05 60.60 13.20
N TRP A 251 -72.82 61.62 13.62
CA TRP A 251 -73.25 61.79 15.01
C TRP A 251 -74.26 60.71 15.41
N VAL A 252 -75.22 60.39 14.54
CA VAL A 252 -76.18 59.32 14.77
C VAL A 252 -75.47 57.97 14.92
N ARG A 253 -74.50 57.67 14.05
CA ARG A 253 -73.67 56.46 14.15
C ARG A 253 -72.94 56.35 15.48
N GLN A 254 -72.33 57.46 15.94
CA GLN A 254 -71.68 57.48 17.26
C GLN A 254 -72.70 57.28 18.38
N GLY A 255 -73.91 57.82 18.21
CA GLY A 255 -75.01 57.74 19.16
C GLY A 255 -75.58 56.33 19.35
N ILE A 256 -75.66 55.53 18.29
CA ILE A 256 -76.22 54.14 18.33
C ILE A 256 -75.55 53.29 19.40
N LYS A 257 -74.23 53.42 19.60
CA LYS A 257 -73.48 52.65 20.61
C LYS A 257 -74.01 52.82 22.04
N TYR A 258 -74.62 53.96 22.34
CA TYR A 258 -75.21 54.22 23.64
C TYR A 258 -76.63 53.66 23.77
N LEU A 259 -77.31 53.38 22.65
CA LEU A 259 -78.67 52.84 22.60
C LEU A 259 -78.69 51.33 22.95
N GLU A 260 -77.64 50.58 22.61
CA GLU A 260 -77.48 49.15 22.93
C GLU A 260 -77.51 48.84 24.44
N HIS A 261 -77.38 49.86 25.29
CA HIS A 261 -77.24 49.74 26.75
C HIS A 261 -78.43 50.32 27.52
N THR A 262 -79.56 50.57 26.85
CA THR A 262 -80.76 51.20 27.44
C THR A 262 -82.03 50.37 27.24
N ASP A 263 -82.78 50.11 28.32
CA ASP A 263 -84.05 49.38 28.31
C ASP A 263 -85.19 50.25 27.73
N GLU A 264 -85.29 50.32 26.40
CA GLU A 264 -86.35 51.03 25.62
C GLU A 264 -86.45 52.55 25.87
N GLN A 265 -85.42 53.15 26.49
CA GLN A 265 -85.32 54.58 26.73
C GLN A 265 -84.23 55.20 25.87
N CYS A 266 -84.52 56.34 25.25
CA CYS A 266 -83.51 57.07 24.50
C CYS A 266 -82.38 57.57 25.44
N PRO A 267 -81.10 57.22 25.20
CA PRO A 267 -79.98 57.60 26.07
C PRO A 267 -79.73 59.12 26.13
N PHE A 268 -80.35 59.91 25.25
CA PHE A 268 -80.17 61.36 25.16
C PHE A 268 -81.30 62.15 25.80
N CYS A 269 -82.57 61.85 25.46
CA CYS A 269 -83.73 62.58 25.97
C CYS A 269 -84.52 61.84 27.05
N GLN A 270 -84.18 60.57 27.32
CA GLN A 270 -84.81 59.70 28.33
C GLN A 270 -86.30 59.39 28.09
N GLN A 271 -86.83 59.72 26.91
CA GLN A 271 -88.18 59.33 26.50
C GLN A 271 -88.20 57.88 25.97
N GLY A 272 -89.36 57.22 26.04
CA GLY A 272 -89.53 55.88 25.47
C GLY A 272 -89.37 55.87 23.95
N THR A 273 -88.62 54.89 23.43
CA THR A 273 -88.40 54.74 21.98
C THR A 273 -89.46 53.84 21.35
N PRO A 274 -89.97 54.15 20.13
CA PRO A 274 -90.83 53.24 19.40
C PRO A 274 -90.18 51.86 19.20
N HIS A 275 -90.99 50.80 19.22
CA HIS A 275 -90.51 49.40 19.13
C HIS A 275 -89.57 49.14 17.93
N ASP A 276 -89.85 49.76 16.77
CA ASP A 276 -89.04 49.55 15.55
C ASP A 276 -87.92 50.59 15.36
N PHE A 277 -87.70 51.50 16.33
CA PHE A 277 -86.73 52.60 16.19
C PHE A 277 -85.29 52.13 16.10
N GLU A 278 -84.88 51.20 16.97
CA GLU A 278 -83.54 50.61 16.93
C GLU A 278 -83.32 49.83 15.62
N LYS A 279 -84.33 49.06 15.20
CA LYS A 279 -84.31 48.34 13.92
C LYS A 279 -84.14 49.29 12.73
N ASN A 280 -84.86 50.42 12.71
CA ASN A 280 -84.73 51.44 11.66
C ASN A 280 -83.35 52.11 11.67
N LEU A 281 -82.71 52.27 12.83
CA LEU A 281 -81.33 52.79 12.92
C LEU A 281 -80.30 51.77 12.41
N VAL A 282 -80.49 50.48 12.69
CA VAL A 282 -79.63 49.40 12.17
C VAL A 282 -79.81 49.26 10.66
N GLU A 283 -81.05 49.29 10.14
CA GLU A 283 -81.32 49.24 8.69
C GLU A 283 -80.78 50.46 7.94
N TYR A 284 -80.64 51.62 8.60
CA TYR A 284 -79.98 52.78 8.03
C TYR A 284 -78.49 52.53 7.77
N PHE A 285 -77.78 51.81 8.65
CA PHE A 285 -76.37 51.44 8.47
C PHE A 285 -76.23 50.03 7.90
N ASP A 286 -76.59 49.88 6.63
CA ASP A 286 -76.64 48.59 5.94
C ASP A 286 -75.25 48.01 5.56
N GLU A 287 -75.25 46.85 4.90
CA GLU A 287 -74.04 46.19 4.41
C GLU A 287 -73.20 47.07 3.48
N THR A 288 -73.82 48.00 2.73
CA THR A 288 -73.10 48.89 1.81
C THR A 288 -72.33 49.97 2.56
N PHE A 289 -72.94 50.53 3.61
CA PHE A 289 -72.29 51.47 4.50
C PHE A 289 -71.08 50.83 5.20
N GLU A 290 -71.27 49.65 5.80
CA GLU A 290 -70.18 48.93 6.48
C GLU A 290 -69.06 48.51 5.51
N ALA A 291 -69.39 48.09 4.29
CA ALA A 291 -68.42 47.79 3.26
C ALA A 291 -67.60 49.03 2.85
N ASP A 292 -68.22 50.20 2.75
CA ASP A 292 -67.52 51.46 2.44
C ASP A 292 -66.63 51.93 3.59
N ILE A 293 -67.08 51.78 4.85
CA ILE A 293 -66.25 52.06 6.03
C ILE A 293 -65.03 51.15 6.07
N LYS A 294 -65.21 49.86 5.78
CA LYS A 294 -64.09 48.92 5.64
C LYS A 294 -63.16 49.34 4.51
N ALA A 295 -63.68 49.67 3.34
CA ALA A 295 -62.87 50.12 2.20
C ALA A 295 -62.05 51.38 2.51
N LEU A 296 -62.62 52.33 3.28
CA LEU A 296 -61.93 53.54 3.73
C LEU A 296 -60.80 53.21 4.73
N ASN A 297 -61.02 52.30 5.68
CA ASN A 297 -59.98 51.85 6.61
C ASN A 297 -58.85 51.10 5.89
N ASP A 298 -59.20 50.17 5.00
CA ASP A 298 -58.24 49.45 4.15
C ASP A 298 -57.44 50.42 3.28
N PHE A 299 -58.07 51.49 2.80
CA PHE A 299 -57.38 52.55 2.06
C PHE A 299 -56.37 53.29 2.94
N LYS A 300 -56.79 53.71 4.15
CA LYS A 300 -55.94 54.41 5.12
C LYS A 300 -54.70 53.59 5.45
N GLU A 301 -54.87 52.32 5.81
CA GLU A 301 -53.77 51.42 6.14
C GLU A 301 -52.79 51.27 4.97
N ARG A 302 -53.32 51.05 3.75
CA ARG A 302 -52.51 50.95 2.53
C ARG A 302 -51.72 52.23 2.26
N TYR A 303 -52.36 53.41 2.37
CA TYR A 303 -51.69 54.69 2.16
C TYR A 303 -50.59 54.91 3.20
N PHE A 304 -50.87 54.66 4.48
CA PHE A 304 -49.95 54.93 5.58
C PHE A 304 -48.73 54.03 5.52
N SER A 305 -48.93 52.73 5.25
CA SER A 305 -47.84 51.77 5.04
C SER A 305 -46.95 52.17 3.86
N LYS A 306 -47.53 52.67 2.75
CA LYS A 306 -46.75 53.15 1.60
C LYS A 306 -45.96 54.42 1.90
N VAL A 307 -46.50 55.32 2.72
CA VAL A 307 -45.76 56.50 3.17
C VAL A 307 -44.56 56.10 4.03
N GLU A 308 -44.74 55.19 4.99
CA GLU A 308 -43.65 54.74 5.87
C GLU A 308 -42.51 54.06 5.09
N ASP A 309 -42.85 53.18 4.14
CA ASP A 309 -41.87 52.55 3.24
C ASP A 309 -41.09 53.60 2.43
N LEU A 310 -41.78 54.60 1.88
CA LEU A 310 -41.16 55.64 1.07
C LEU A 310 -40.24 56.57 1.87
N VAL A 311 -40.66 56.99 3.05
CA VAL A 311 -39.83 57.80 3.95
C VAL A 311 -38.58 57.01 4.37
N SER A 312 -38.71 55.72 4.68
CA SER A 312 -37.55 54.88 4.98
C SER A 312 -36.58 54.76 3.80
N ARG A 313 -37.09 54.58 2.57
CA ARG A 313 -36.26 54.54 1.36
C ARG A 313 -35.57 55.88 1.09
N ALA A 314 -36.27 57.00 1.32
CA ALA A 314 -35.71 58.34 1.19
C ALA A 314 -34.58 58.60 2.18
N GLN A 315 -34.73 58.17 3.43
CA GLN A 315 -33.67 58.29 4.45
C GLN A 315 -32.42 57.49 4.06
N LYS A 316 -32.58 56.24 3.62
CA LYS A 316 -31.47 55.40 3.13
C LYS A 316 -30.74 56.04 1.94
N LEU A 317 -31.46 56.73 1.07
CA LEU A 317 -30.87 57.44 -0.07
C LEU A 317 -29.95 58.59 0.38
N LEU A 318 -30.29 59.29 1.46
CA LEU A 318 -29.47 60.37 2.04
C LEU A 318 -28.22 59.86 2.77
N GLU A 319 -28.35 58.71 3.43
CA GLU A 319 -27.25 58.01 4.11
C GLU A 319 -26.21 57.45 3.14
N GLY A 320 -26.61 57.08 1.92
CA GLY A 320 -25.71 56.55 0.90
C GLY A 320 -24.62 57.52 0.45
N ASP A 321 -23.42 57.01 0.16
CA ASP A 321 -22.28 57.82 -0.29
C ASP A 321 -22.26 57.91 -1.82
N TYR A 322 -22.90 58.96 -2.36
CA TYR A 322 -23.04 59.19 -3.79
C TYR A 322 -22.33 60.49 -4.19
N GLU A 323 -21.16 60.39 -4.82
CA GLU A 323 -20.26 61.51 -5.10
C GLU A 323 -20.89 62.65 -5.92
N HIS A 324 -21.76 62.32 -6.87
CA HIS A 324 -22.40 63.31 -7.75
C HIS A 324 -23.84 63.65 -7.38
N LEU A 325 -24.36 63.12 -6.27
CA LEU A 325 -25.70 63.43 -5.79
C LEU A 325 -25.71 64.77 -5.05
N ASP A 326 -26.54 65.70 -5.52
CA ASP A 326 -26.78 66.96 -4.82
C ASP A 326 -27.67 66.70 -3.58
N LYS A 327 -27.01 66.33 -2.48
CA LYS A 327 -27.68 66.01 -1.21
C LYS A 327 -28.40 67.22 -0.63
N GLU A 328 -27.90 68.44 -0.84
CA GLU A 328 -28.52 69.66 -0.30
C GLU A 328 -29.87 69.91 -0.97
N ALA A 329 -29.92 69.84 -2.31
CA ALA A 329 -31.17 69.96 -3.06
C ALA A 329 -32.15 68.83 -2.70
N LEU A 330 -31.68 67.58 -2.64
CA LEU A 330 -32.51 66.43 -2.32
C LEU A 330 -33.12 66.50 -0.91
N VAL A 331 -32.36 66.95 0.10
CA VAL A 331 -32.87 67.13 1.47
C VAL A 331 -34.02 68.16 1.51
N LEU A 332 -33.92 69.25 0.74
CA LEU A 332 -34.99 70.25 0.67
C LEU A 332 -36.27 69.68 0.06
N ASP A 333 -36.14 68.96 -1.07
CA ASP A 333 -37.28 68.33 -1.74
C ASP A 333 -37.92 67.23 -0.88
N LEU A 334 -37.12 66.43 -0.18
CA LEU A 334 -37.61 65.39 0.74
C LEU A 334 -38.32 65.96 1.97
N LYS A 335 -37.85 67.07 2.54
CA LYS A 335 -38.56 67.75 3.63
C LYS A 335 -39.92 68.30 3.17
N ALA A 336 -39.98 68.87 1.97
CA ALA A 336 -41.24 69.32 1.38
C ALA A 336 -42.20 68.15 1.15
N PHE A 337 -41.66 67.01 0.70
CA PHE A 337 -42.41 65.76 0.54
C PHE A 337 -42.97 65.24 1.87
N GLU A 338 -42.16 65.12 2.91
CA GLU A 338 -42.61 64.67 4.24
C GLU A 338 -43.71 65.58 4.82
N ALA A 339 -43.57 66.90 4.68
CA ALA A 339 -44.59 67.86 5.13
C ALA A 339 -45.93 67.65 4.40
N LEU A 340 -45.89 67.41 3.09
CA LEU A 340 -47.09 67.19 2.29
C LEU A 340 -47.79 65.86 2.63
N LEU A 341 -47.01 64.80 2.89
CA LEU A 341 -47.54 63.52 3.33
C LEU A 341 -48.24 63.62 4.69
N GLN A 342 -47.72 64.45 5.60
CA GLN A 342 -48.34 64.67 6.90
C GLN A 342 -49.72 65.33 6.75
N VAL A 343 -49.84 66.35 5.91
CA VAL A 343 -51.14 66.98 5.58
C VAL A 343 -52.13 65.95 5.02
N ASN A 344 -51.66 65.08 4.11
CA ASN A 344 -52.51 64.04 3.53
C ASN A 344 -52.96 63.00 4.56
N LYS A 345 -52.07 62.58 5.47
CA LYS A 345 -52.41 61.68 6.59
C LYS A 345 -53.49 62.28 7.47
N GLU A 346 -53.40 63.56 7.81
CA GLU A 346 -54.38 64.27 8.63
C GLU A 346 -55.76 64.35 7.96
N ARG A 347 -55.80 64.60 6.64
CA ARG A 347 -57.05 64.58 5.87
C ARG A 347 -57.71 63.20 5.90
N ILE A 348 -56.94 62.13 5.67
CA ILE A 348 -57.44 60.75 5.70
C ILE A 348 -58.00 60.39 7.08
N VAL A 349 -57.28 60.74 8.16
CA VAL A 349 -57.75 60.51 9.54
C VAL A 349 -59.06 61.26 9.79
N SER A 350 -59.16 62.52 9.36
CA SER A 350 -60.36 63.32 9.49
C SER A 350 -61.56 62.69 8.79
N LYS A 351 -61.36 62.16 7.57
CA LYS A 351 -62.37 61.41 6.82
C LYS A 351 -62.79 60.11 7.49
N THR A 352 -61.87 59.40 8.18
CA THR A 352 -62.24 58.20 8.97
C THR A 352 -63.12 58.55 10.17
N ILE A 353 -62.88 59.71 10.81
CA ILE A 353 -63.68 60.20 11.95
C ILE A 353 -65.07 60.66 11.47
N ALA A 354 -65.13 61.35 10.32
CA ALA A 354 -66.36 61.84 9.70
C ALA A 354 -66.55 61.31 8.26
N PRO A 355 -66.94 60.03 8.08
CA PRO A 355 -67.10 59.40 6.76
C PRO A 355 -68.10 60.08 5.81
N SER A 356 -69.01 60.90 6.32
CA SER A 356 -69.93 61.69 5.48
C SER A 356 -69.27 62.85 4.72
N THR A 357 -68.06 63.26 5.11
CA THR A 357 -67.32 64.39 4.52
C THR A 357 -66.56 64.00 3.25
N GLU A 358 -66.31 64.93 2.32
CA GLU A 358 -65.46 64.65 1.14
C GLU A 358 -64.06 65.24 1.36
N ILE A 359 -63.01 64.51 0.95
CA ILE A 359 -61.63 65.00 1.03
C ILE A 359 -60.88 64.85 -0.29
N ARG A 360 -59.90 65.72 -0.53
CA ARG A 360 -58.91 65.60 -1.60
C ARG A 360 -57.52 65.65 -1.01
N LEU A 361 -56.62 64.80 -1.49
CA LEU A 361 -55.21 64.83 -1.07
C LEU A 361 -54.42 65.85 -1.89
N GLU A 362 -53.41 66.46 -1.29
CA GLU A 362 -52.43 67.30 -1.99
C GLU A 362 -51.57 66.46 -2.93
N SER A 363 -51.31 67.00 -4.12
CA SER A 363 -50.52 66.31 -5.16
C SER A 363 -49.03 66.34 -4.86
N ILE A 364 -48.38 65.18 -4.93
CA ILE A 364 -46.93 65.01 -4.77
C ILE A 364 -46.19 64.96 -6.12
N ALA A 365 -46.87 65.13 -7.26
CA ALA A 365 -46.30 64.91 -8.60
C ALA A 365 -45.12 65.85 -8.92
N ASP A 366 -45.21 67.12 -8.54
CA ASP A 366 -44.13 68.10 -8.77
C ASP A 366 -42.87 67.75 -7.96
N LEU A 367 -43.04 67.14 -6.78
CA LEU A 367 -41.92 66.70 -5.95
C LEU A 367 -41.29 65.42 -6.50
N ASP A 368 -42.10 64.50 -7.03
CA ASP A 368 -41.61 63.33 -7.76
C ASP A 368 -40.70 63.76 -8.91
N GLU A 369 -41.16 64.69 -9.77
CA GLU A 369 -40.35 65.16 -10.90
C GLU A 369 -39.01 65.79 -10.45
N LYS A 370 -39.03 66.60 -9.38
CA LYS A 370 -37.81 67.21 -8.82
C LYS A 370 -36.83 66.16 -8.29
N ILE A 371 -37.32 65.22 -7.47
CA ILE A 371 -36.49 64.15 -6.89
C ILE A 371 -35.90 63.27 -7.99
N GLN A 372 -36.70 62.86 -8.98
CA GLN A 372 -36.22 62.08 -10.12
C GLN A 372 -35.15 62.84 -10.92
N LYS A 373 -35.30 64.16 -11.10
CA LYS A 373 -34.33 64.99 -11.83
C LYS A 373 -32.99 65.08 -11.12
N VAL A 374 -32.97 65.22 -9.79
CA VAL A 374 -31.73 65.25 -9.00
C VAL A 374 -30.99 63.91 -9.12
N ILE A 375 -31.72 62.79 -8.96
CA ILE A 375 -31.16 61.43 -9.09
C ILE A 375 -30.64 61.17 -10.51
N ALA A 376 -31.41 61.53 -11.54
CA ALA A 376 -31.01 61.33 -12.94
C ALA A 376 -29.75 62.12 -13.29
N THR A 377 -29.62 63.35 -12.80
CA THR A 377 -28.45 64.20 -13.04
C THR A 377 -27.18 63.58 -12.45
N ALA A 378 -27.26 63.03 -11.24
CA ALA A 378 -26.15 62.34 -10.60
C ALA A 378 -25.75 61.08 -11.40
N ASN A 379 -26.73 60.28 -11.82
CA ASN A 379 -26.48 59.05 -12.57
C ASN A 379 -25.87 59.28 -13.96
N ILE A 380 -26.21 60.38 -14.64
CA ILE A 380 -25.57 60.77 -15.90
C ILE A 380 -24.06 61.00 -15.68
N LYS A 381 -23.68 61.74 -14.63
CA LYS A 381 -22.27 62.00 -14.30
C LYS A 381 -21.54 60.72 -13.91
N ASN A 382 -22.17 59.85 -13.12
CA ASN A 382 -21.58 58.55 -12.75
C ASN A 382 -21.34 57.68 -13.99
N ALA A 383 -22.26 57.70 -14.97
CA ALA A 383 -22.10 56.96 -16.23
C ALA A 383 -20.93 57.49 -17.07
N GLU A 384 -20.74 58.81 -17.14
CA GLU A 384 -19.59 59.43 -17.83
C GLU A 384 -18.25 59.03 -17.19
N HIS A 385 -18.16 59.09 -15.86
CA HIS A 385 -16.98 58.63 -15.11
C HIS A 385 -16.71 57.14 -15.31
N ASN A 386 -17.73 56.30 -15.18
CA ASN A 386 -17.60 54.85 -15.33
C ASN A 386 -17.17 54.45 -16.75
N LYS A 387 -17.54 55.24 -17.76
CA LYS A 387 -17.02 55.05 -19.12
C LYS A 387 -15.51 55.29 -19.20
N LEU A 388 -15.00 56.34 -18.58
CA LEU A 388 -13.55 56.61 -18.52
C LEU A 388 -12.80 55.50 -17.78
N VAL A 389 -13.38 54.98 -16.68
CA VAL A 389 -12.84 53.82 -15.94
C VAL A 389 -12.79 52.58 -16.84
N ALA A 390 -13.86 52.31 -17.60
CA ALA A 390 -13.92 51.17 -18.51
C ALA A 390 -12.85 51.25 -19.61
N ASP A 391 -12.66 52.41 -20.22
CA ASP A 391 -11.63 52.65 -21.23
C ASP A 391 -10.22 52.45 -20.64
N PHE A 392 -9.97 52.95 -19.43
CA PHE A 392 -8.71 52.74 -18.70
C PHE A 392 -8.43 51.25 -18.43
N SER A 393 -9.44 50.51 -17.95
CA SER A 393 -9.32 49.06 -17.70
C SER A 393 -9.05 48.27 -18.97
N THR A 394 -9.65 48.67 -20.09
CA THR A 394 -9.48 48.04 -21.41
C THR A 394 -8.05 48.23 -21.90
N GLU A 395 -7.49 49.45 -21.78
CA GLU A 395 -6.10 49.71 -22.16
C GLU A 395 -5.09 49.02 -21.24
N GLN A 396 -5.40 48.85 -19.95
CA GLN A 396 -4.57 48.06 -19.03
C GLN A 396 -4.55 46.56 -19.39
N ALA A 397 -5.71 45.98 -19.75
CA ALA A 397 -5.80 44.60 -20.21
C ALA A 397 -5.03 44.39 -21.52
N LYS A 398 -5.13 45.36 -22.45
CA LYS A 398 -4.37 45.35 -23.71
C LYS A 398 -2.87 45.45 -23.47
N LEU A 399 -2.42 46.34 -22.59
CA LEU A 399 -1.01 46.43 -22.20
C LEU A 399 -0.52 45.10 -21.61
N THR A 400 -1.30 44.48 -20.73
CA THR A 400 -0.98 43.16 -20.15
C THR A 400 -0.77 42.13 -21.27
N SER A 401 -1.70 42.04 -22.22
CA SER A 401 -1.59 41.14 -23.37
C SER A 401 -0.34 41.42 -24.22
N ASP A 402 0.00 42.69 -24.45
CA ASP A 402 1.18 43.08 -25.24
C ASP A 402 2.50 42.76 -24.50
N VAL A 403 2.54 42.91 -23.17
CA VAL A 403 3.68 42.50 -22.33
C VAL A 403 3.90 40.99 -22.41
N TRP A 404 2.83 40.19 -22.26
CA TRP A 404 2.94 38.74 -22.42
C TRP A 404 3.40 38.35 -23.83
N LYS A 405 2.91 39.04 -24.88
CA LYS A 405 3.36 38.81 -26.25
C LYS A 405 4.85 39.09 -26.43
N TYR A 406 5.37 40.16 -25.80
CA TYR A 406 6.80 40.45 -25.80
C TYR A 406 7.62 39.32 -25.15
N LEU A 407 7.23 38.86 -23.95
CA LEU A 407 7.91 37.75 -23.27
C LEU A 407 7.95 36.48 -24.13
N LEU A 408 6.84 36.17 -24.81
CA LEU A 408 6.74 34.98 -25.65
C LEU A 408 7.62 35.04 -26.90
N GLU A 409 7.65 36.16 -27.61
CA GLU A 409 8.36 36.26 -28.90
C GLU A 409 9.84 36.61 -28.75
N VAL A 410 10.21 37.36 -27.70
CA VAL A 410 11.57 37.87 -27.52
C VAL A 410 12.37 37.01 -26.56
N GLU A 411 11.78 36.63 -25.42
CA GLU A 411 12.54 36.00 -24.33
C GLU A 411 12.37 34.47 -24.29
N LEU A 412 11.17 33.96 -24.56
CA LEU A 412 10.82 32.54 -24.33
C LEU A 412 10.64 31.72 -25.60
N LYS A 413 10.77 32.32 -26.79
CA LYS A 413 10.46 31.68 -28.08
C LYS A 413 11.21 30.37 -28.28
N THR A 414 12.53 30.40 -28.09
CA THR A 414 13.39 29.23 -28.26
C THR A 414 13.04 28.14 -27.23
N SER A 415 13.01 28.50 -25.94
CA SER A 415 12.69 27.57 -24.85
C SER A 415 11.31 26.90 -25.01
N LEU A 416 10.29 27.63 -25.48
CA LEU A 416 8.95 27.09 -25.73
C LEU A 416 8.93 26.13 -26.93
N SER A 417 9.67 26.44 -27.99
CA SER A 417 9.77 25.57 -29.17
C SER A 417 10.50 24.25 -28.86
N GLU A 418 11.60 24.32 -28.11
CA GLU A 418 12.34 23.15 -27.61
C GLU A 418 11.48 22.32 -26.67
N TYR A 419 10.84 22.96 -25.68
CA TYR A 419 9.94 22.28 -24.75
C TYR A 419 8.81 21.55 -25.48
N THR A 420 8.15 22.19 -26.44
CA THR A 420 7.05 21.58 -27.20
C THR A 420 7.53 20.36 -28.00
N THR A 421 8.70 20.47 -28.63
CA THR A 421 9.29 19.39 -29.43
C THR A 421 9.72 18.21 -28.57
N ASP A 422 10.44 18.48 -27.47
CA ASP A 422 10.92 17.44 -26.55
C ASP A 422 9.75 16.77 -25.83
N LYS A 423 8.75 17.56 -25.41
CA LYS A 423 7.54 17.03 -24.77
C LYS A 423 6.78 16.10 -25.70
N ALA A 424 6.58 16.46 -26.96
CA ALA A 424 5.90 15.59 -27.93
C ALA A 424 6.63 14.25 -28.13
N LYS A 425 7.97 14.25 -28.15
CA LYS A 425 8.78 13.02 -28.22
C LYS A 425 8.63 12.17 -26.97
N ILE A 426 8.70 12.77 -25.78
CA ILE A 426 8.57 12.06 -24.50
C ILE A 426 7.15 11.50 -24.34
N ASP A 427 6.11 12.29 -24.61
CA ASP A 427 4.71 11.87 -24.55
C ASP A 427 4.44 10.72 -25.55
N GLY A 428 5.01 10.79 -26.76
CA GLY A 428 4.95 9.71 -27.75
C GLY A 428 5.59 8.41 -27.25
N ALA A 429 6.75 8.49 -26.61
CA ALA A 429 7.42 7.35 -26.00
C ALA A 429 6.62 6.76 -24.83
N ILE A 430 6.11 7.60 -23.93
CA ILE A 430 5.24 7.18 -22.81
C ILE A 430 3.99 6.48 -23.34
N GLY A 431 3.34 7.04 -24.36
CA GLY A 431 2.16 6.44 -24.98
C GLY A 431 2.45 5.09 -25.65
N GLY A 432 3.61 4.95 -26.30
CA GLY A 432 4.07 3.68 -26.88
C GLY A 432 4.30 2.60 -25.81
N LEU A 433 5.05 2.95 -24.76
CA LEU A 433 5.36 2.04 -23.65
C LEU A 433 4.12 1.64 -22.86
N SER A 434 3.21 2.58 -22.61
CA SER A 434 1.94 2.31 -21.91
C SER A 434 1.07 1.32 -22.69
N ARG A 435 0.98 1.48 -24.02
CA ARG A 435 0.26 0.50 -24.88
C ARG A 435 0.92 -0.87 -24.87
N SER A 436 2.26 -0.92 -24.90
CA SER A 436 3.00 -2.18 -24.82
C SER A 436 2.77 -2.90 -23.48
N LEU A 437 2.75 -2.14 -22.38
CA LEU A 437 2.50 -2.62 -21.03
C LEU A 437 1.09 -3.21 -20.89
N GLU A 438 0.08 -2.50 -21.36
CA GLU A 438 -1.30 -2.99 -21.31
C GLU A 438 -1.52 -4.23 -22.18
N ARG A 439 -0.93 -4.29 -23.38
CA ARG A 439 -0.95 -5.52 -24.20
C ARG A 439 -0.27 -6.69 -23.48
N ALA A 440 0.92 -6.48 -22.92
CA ALA A 440 1.63 -7.54 -22.20
C ALA A 440 0.82 -8.08 -21.01
N LYS A 441 0.11 -7.22 -20.26
CA LYS A 441 -0.79 -7.64 -19.19
C LYS A 441 -1.99 -8.44 -19.70
N GLN A 442 -2.60 -8.01 -20.81
CA GLN A 442 -3.70 -8.74 -21.45
C GLN A 442 -3.25 -10.12 -21.92
N ASP A 443 -2.10 -10.20 -22.58
CA ASP A 443 -1.53 -11.46 -23.07
C ASP A 443 -1.19 -12.42 -21.91
N ILE A 444 -0.64 -11.92 -20.79
CA ILE A 444 -0.41 -12.72 -19.57
C ILE A 444 -1.73 -13.27 -19.02
N THR A 445 -2.76 -12.43 -18.98
CA THR A 445 -4.08 -12.83 -18.46
C THR A 445 -4.70 -13.92 -19.33
N GLN A 446 -4.66 -13.74 -20.66
CA GLN A 446 -5.15 -14.74 -21.61
C GLN A 446 -4.35 -16.05 -21.52
N ALA A 447 -3.01 -15.97 -21.46
CA ALA A 447 -2.17 -17.15 -21.31
C ALA A 447 -2.47 -17.91 -20.02
N ASN A 448 -2.77 -17.22 -18.91
CA ASN A 448 -3.19 -17.88 -17.66
C ASN A 448 -4.53 -18.60 -17.79
N VAL A 449 -5.49 -18.02 -18.50
CA VAL A 449 -6.79 -18.67 -18.79
C VAL A 449 -6.58 -19.94 -19.61
N ASP A 450 -5.79 -19.86 -20.68
CA ASP A 450 -5.54 -20.99 -21.58
C ASP A 450 -4.76 -22.11 -20.88
N ILE A 451 -3.78 -21.76 -20.05
CA ILE A 451 -3.03 -22.71 -19.21
C ILE A 451 -4.00 -23.41 -18.24
N ALA A 452 -4.85 -22.65 -17.54
CA ALA A 452 -5.79 -23.22 -16.57
C ALA A 452 -6.82 -24.16 -17.23
N ALA A 453 -7.28 -23.85 -18.45
CA ALA A 453 -8.19 -24.70 -19.20
C ALA A 453 -7.56 -26.06 -19.52
N ILE A 454 -6.34 -26.06 -20.09
CA ILE A 454 -5.61 -27.30 -20.43
C ILE A 454 -5.29 -28.11 -19.18
N GLU A 455 -4.82 -27.46 -18.11
CA GLU A 455 -4.51 -28.18 -16.88
C GLU A 455 -5.77 -28.77 -16.23
N SER A 456 -6.94 -28.14 -16.39
CA SER A 456 -8.21 -28.69 -15.89
C SER A 456 -8.68 -29.96 -16.58
N GLU A 457 -8.40 -30.11 -17.88
CA GLU A 457 -8.71 -31.32 -18.65
C GLU A 457 -7.77 -32.49 -18.29
N LEU A 458 -6.57 -32.20 -17.78
CA LEU A 458 -5.50 -33.16 -17.55
C LEU A 458 -5.43 -33.74 -16.14
N THR A 459 -6.19 -33.19 -15.19
CA THR A 459 -6.04 -33.56 -13.78
C THR A 459 -7.06 -34.58 -13.30
N SER A 460 -6.59 -35.52 -12.47
CA SER A 460 -7.42 -36.50 -11.80
C SER A 460 -6.96 -36.69 -10.36
N VAL A 461 -7.91 -37.00 -9.47
CA VAL A 461 -7.62 -37.33 -8.06
C VAL A 461 -7.24 -38.80 -7.86
N ARG A 462 -7.51 -39.68 -8.84
CA ARG A 462 -7.23 -41.13 -8.77
C ARG A 462 -5.74 -41.50 -8.77
N PRO A 463 -4.86 -40.88 -9.59
CA PRO A 463 -3.43 -41.19 -9.58
C PRO A 463 -2.78 -41.02 -8.20
N THR A 464 -3.17 -39.97 -7.48
CA THR A 464 -2.70 -39.72 -6.10
C THR A 464 -3.13 -40.84 -5.14
N VAL A 465 -4.39 -41.29 -5.20
CA VAL A 465 -4.87 -42.41 -4.36
C VAL A 465 -4.09 -43.68 -4.64
N ILE A 466 -3.87 -44.00 -5.92
CA ILE A 466 -3.10 -45.18 -6.32
C ILE A 466 -1.66 -45.09 -5.79
N ALA A 467 -1.02 -43.92 -5.94
CA ALA A 467 0.35 -43.72 -5.46
C ALA A 467 0.47 -43.82 -3.93
N ILE A 468 -0.42 -43.15 -3.18
CA ILE A 468 -0.44 -43.21 -1.71
C ILE A 468 -0.67 -44.65 -1.25
N ASN A 469 -1.64 -45.36 -1.83
CA ASN A 469 -1.93 -46.75 -1.46
C ASN A 469 -0.79 -47.72 -1.81
N SER A 470 -0.07 -47.50 -2.92
CA SER A 470 1.12 -48.27 -3.23
C SER A 470 2.17 -48.09 -2.14
N LEU A 471 2.47 -46.84 -1.76
CA LEU A 471 3.44 -46.53 -0.71
C LEU A 471 3.02 -47.16 0.62
N LEU A 472 1.76 -47.01 1.04
CA LEU A 472 1.24 -47.65 2.25
C LEU A 472 1.48 -49.18 2.23
N LYS A 473 1.15 -49.84 1.12
CA LYS A 473 1.31 -51.29 0.97
C LYS A 473 2.78 -51.74 0.96
N ASP A 474 3.63 -51.02 0.23
CA ASP A 474 5.06 -51.32 0.09
C ASP A 474 5.79 -51.19 1.43
N PHE A 475 5.32 -50.30 2.31
CA PHE A 475 5.86 -50.09 3.65
C PHE A 475 5.11 -50.84 4.76
N GLY A 476 4.25 -51.81 4.41
CA GLY A 476 3.64 -52.72 5.38
C GLY A 476 2.35 -52.21 6.05
N PHE A 477 1.88 -51.01 5.72
CA PHE A 477 0.59 -50.48 6.18
C PHE A 477 -0.56 -51.12 5.38
N ARG A 478 -1.04 -52.27 5.84
CA ARG A 478 -2.12 -53.05 5.20
C ARG A 478 -3.48 -52.92 5.90
N SER A 479 -3.49 -52.30 7.07
CA SER A 479 -4.65 -52.18 7.97
C SER A 479 -5.66 -51.10 7.53
N PHE A 480 -5.28 -50.22 6.59
CA PHE A 480 -6.12 -49.17 6.00
C PHE A 480 -5.63 -48.77 4.59
N SER A 481 -6.49 -48.10 3.82
CA SER A 481 -6.16 -47.51 2.51
C SER A 481 -6.97 -46.23 2.26
N LEU A 482 -6.52 -45.43 1.29
CA LEU A 482 -7.22 -44.27 0.75
C LEU A 482 -8.20 -44.69 -0.35
N GLU A 483 -9.40 -44.14 -0.37
CA GLU A 483 -10.38 -44.33 -1.46
C GLU A 483 -10.98 -42.98 -1.87
N VAL A 484 -11.42 -42.84 -3.12
CA VAL A 484 -12.13 -41.64 -3.58
C VAL A 484 -13.56 -41.68 -3.05
N ALA A 485 -13.98 -40.65 -2.33
CA ALA A 485 -15.36 -40.50 -1.89
C ALA A 485 -16.31 -40.33 -3.08
N GLU A 486 -17.52 -40.89 -2.98
CA GLU A 486 -18.57 -40.66 -3.97
C GLU A 486 -18.97 -39.17 -4.01
N GLY A 487 -18.99 -38.58 -5.21
CA GLY A 487 -19.51 -37.23 -5.47
C GLY A 487 -18.52 -36.07 -5.37
N ASP A 488 -17.55 -36.10 -4.44
CA ASP A 488 -16.85 -34.87 -4.00
C ASP A 488 -15.37 -34.76 -4.39
N ASN A 489 -14.83 -35.66 -5.23
CA ASN A 489 -13.40 -35.72 -5.54
C ASN A 489 -12.51 -35.64 -4.28
N SER A 490 -13.00 -36.12 -3.14
CA SER A 490 -12.31 -36.15 -1.85
C SER A 490 -11.83 -37.57 -1.53
N TYR A 491 -11.02 -37.73 -0.48
CA TYR A 491 -10.48 -39.02 -0.08
C TYR A 491 -11.00 -39.46 1.29
N LYS A 492 -11.37 -40.73 1.38
CA LYS A 492 -11.77 -41.43 2.61
C LYS A 492 -10.70 -42.44 3.01
N LEU A 493 -10.52 -42.61 4.32
CA LEU A 493 -9.67 -43.63 4.90
C LEU A 493 -10.55 -44.84 5.27
N ILE A 494 -10.29 -45.97 4.65
CA ILE A 494 -11.09 -47.19 4.82
C ILE A 494 -10.25 -48.34 5.37
N ARG A 495 -10.88 -49.20 6.16
CA ARG A 495 -10.36 -50.50 6.59
C ARG A 495 -10.62 -51.54 5.49
N SER A 496 -9.95 -52.70 5.58
CA SER A 496 -10.13 -53.81 4.62
C SER A 496 -11.56 -54.36 4.55
N ASN A 497 -12.38 -54.11 5.58
CA ASN A 497 -13.80 -54.47 5.63
C ASN A 497 -14.74 -53.34 5.16
N GLY A 498 -14.20 -52.24 4.63
CA GLY A 498 -14.96 -51.07 4.18
C GLY A 498 -15.38 -50.09 5.29
N ALA A 499 -15.05 -50.34 6.56
CA ALA A 499 -15.34 -49.42 7.66
C ALA A 499 -14.41 -48.20 7.65
N ASP A 500 -14.86 -47.08 8.21
CA ASP A 500 -14.06 -45.86 8.35
C ASP A 500 -12.86 -46.08 9.29
N ALA A 501 -11.65 -45.77 8.82
CA ALA A 501 -10.42 -45.94 9.59
C ALA A 501 -10.04 -44.70 10.42
N ARG A 502 -10.62 -43.51 10.16
CA ARG A 502 -10.18 -42.20 10.71
C ARG A 502 -10.05 -42.16 12.22
N LYS A 503 -11.00 -42.73 12.98
CA LYS A 503 -10.98 -42.66 14.45
C LYS A 503 -10.10 -43.73 15.12
N THR A 504 -9.46 -44.58 14.32
CA THR A 504 -8.82 -45.81 14.80
C THR A 504 -7.37 -45.96 14.34
N LEU A 505 -6.82 -44.95 13.66
CA LEU A 505 -5.39 -44.91 13.32
C LEU A 505 -4.59 -44.53 14.57
N SER A 506 -3.41 -45.13 14.72
CA SER A 506 -2.40 -44.67 15.67
C SER A 506 -1.84 -43.29 15.27
N GLU A 507 -1.22 -42.60 16.22
CA GLU A 507 -0.56 -41.31 15.95
C GLU A 507 0.52 -41.41 14.85
N GLY A 508 1.24 -42.54 14.79
CA GLY A 508 2.22 -42.81 13.74
C GLY A 508 1.58 -43.01 12.37
N GLU A 509 0.50 -43.80 12.27
CA GLU A 509 -0.26 -43.99 11.02
C GLU A 509 -0.89 -42.69 10.53
N LYS A 510 -1.45 -41.90 11.44
CA LYS A 510 -2.02 -40.57 11.15
C LYS A 510 -0.95 -39.63 10.60
N THR A 511 0.18 -39.51 11.29
CA THR A 511 1.30 -38.64 10.87
C THR A 511 1.83 -39.08 9.50
N PHE A 512 1.96 -40.38 9.28
CA PHE A 512 2.48 -40.89 8.01
C PHE A 512 1.52 -40.63 6.84
N VAL A 513 0.22 -40.91 7.00
CA VAL A 513 -0.74 -40.70 5.90
C VAL A 513 -0.93 -39.22 5.58
N THR A 514 -0.92 -38.32 6.59
CA THR A 514 -0.96 -36.88 6.35
C THR A 514 0.32 -36.36 5.70
N PHE A 515 1.47 -36.95 6.01
CA PHE A 515 2.72 -36.62 5.33
C PHE A 515 2.71 -37.08 3.87
N LEU A 516 2.24 -38.30 3.57
CA LEU A 516 2.07 -38.78 2.20
C LEU A 516 1.11 -37.87 1.42
N TYR A 517 0.01 -37.48 2.04
CA TYR A 517 -0.94 -36.52 1.47
C TYR A 517 -0.25 -35.18 1.15
N PHE A 518 0.46 -34.60 2.11
CA PHE A 518 1.24 -33.36 1.92
C PHE A 518 2.25 -33.49 0.80
N TYR A 519 3.00 -34.59 0.75
CA TYR A 519 4.01 -34.85 -0.27
C TYR A 519 3.40 -34.89 -1.68
N HIS A 520 2.24 -35.51 -1.84
CA HIS A 520 1.53 -35.51 -3.13
C HIS A 520 0.89 -34.16 -3.45
N LEU A 521 0.46 -33.40 -2.43
CA LEU A 521 -0.01 -32.02 -2.59
C LEU A 521 1.10 -31.09 -3.09
N LEU A 522 2.37 -31.35 -2.77
CA LEU A 522 3.51 -30.64 -3.36
C LEU A 522 3.62 -30.82 -4.89
N LYS A 523 3.13 -31.96 -5.39
CA LYS A 523 3.18 -32.35 -6.82
C LYS A 523 1.86 -32.09 -7.55
N GLY A 524 0.84 -31.57 -6.88
CA GLY A 524 -0.49 -31.31 -7.44
C GLY A 524 -1.15 -30.06 -6.85
N SER A 525 -2.48 -30.00 -7.00
CA SER A 525 -3.33 -28.93 -6.44
C SER A 525 -4.58 -29.53 -5.80
N THR A 526 -5.22 -28.82 -4.85
CA THR A 526 -6.58 -29.17 -4.37
C THR A 526 -7.69 -28.66 -5.29
N THR A 527 -7.35 -27.91 -6.34
CA THR A 527 -8.29 -27.40 -7.35
C THR A 527 -8.21 -28.23 -8.62
N THR A 528 -9.35 -28.34 -9.32
CA THR A 528 -9.46 -29.01 -10.63
C THR A 528 -8.53 -28.40 -11.68
N SER A 529 -8.04 -27.17 -11.48
CA SER A 529 -7.10 -26.53 -12.39
C SER A 529 -5.72 -27.18 -12.42
N GLY A 530 -5.33 -28.04 -11.47
CA GLY A 530 -4.01 -28.70 -11.48
C GLY A 530 -2.78 -27.80 -11.30
N LEU A 531 -2.96 -26.48 -11.28
CA LEU A 531 -1.92 -25.47 -11.22
C LEU A 531 -0.97 -25.69 -10.03
N THR A 532 0.24 -26.18 -10.31
CA THR A 532 1.34 -26.17 -9.35
C THR A 532 2.14 -24.88 -9.51
N ASN A 533 1.81 -23.86 -8.73
CA ASN A 533 2.59 -22.61 -8.71
C ASN A 533 3.95 -22.82 -8.00
N GLU A 534 4.88 -21.90 -8.27
CA GLU A 534 6.11 -21.81 -7.48
C GLU A 534 5.79 -21.69 -5.99
N ARG A 535 6.50 -22.46 -5.16
CA ARG A 535 6.21 -22.54 -3.74
C ARG A 535 7.45 -22.68 -2.87
N ILE A 536 7.31 -22.24 -1.62
CA ILE A 536 8.23 -22.51 -0.52
C ILE A 536 7.61 -23.57 0.38
N VAL A 537 8.42 -24.55 0.77
CA VAL A 537 7.97 -25.70 1.54
C VAL A 537 8.54 -25.62 2.94
N VAL A 538 7.70 -25.80 3.95
CA VAL A 538 8.13 -25.91 5.35
C VAL A 538 7.63 -27.23 5.89
N ILE A 539 8.51 -27.99 6.52
CA ILE A 539 8.21 -29.29 7.12
C ILE A 539 8.66 -29.22 8.59
N ASP A 540 7.71 -29.16 9.51
CA ASP A 540 7.93 -29.07 10.95
C ASP A 540 7.62 -30.41 11.63
N ASP A 541 8.66 -31.04 12.17
CA ASP A 541 8.61 -32.32 12.89
C ASP A 541 7.78 -33.41 12.17
N PRO A 542 8.21 -33.86 10.97
CA PRO A 542 7.41 -34.77 10.13
C PRO A 542 7.33 -36.22 10.63
N VAL A 543 8.04 -36.55 11.70
CA VAL A 543 8.13 -37.90 12.28
C VAL A 543 7.92 -37.82 13.78
N SER A 544 7.15 -38.76 14.33
CA SER A 544 7.06 -38.94 15.79
C SER A 544 8.33 -39.62 16.32
N SER A 545 8.65 -39.39 17.59
CA SER A 545 9.80 -40.01 18.26
C SER A 545 9.70 -41.53 18.42
N LEU A 546 8.53 -42.12 18.16
CA LEU A 546 8.24 -43.55 18.37
C LEU A 546 8.30 -44.41 17.09
N ASP A 547 8.41 -43.82 15.90
CA ASP A 547 8.22 -44.54 14.62
C ASP A 547 9.54 -44.70 13.83
N SER A 548 10.35 -45.71 14.19
CA SER A 548 11.64 -45.98 13.53
C SER A 548 11.51 -46.33 12.04
N ASP A 549 10.45 -47.04 11.65
CA ASP A 549 10.26 -47.52 10.27
C ASP A 549 9.79 -46.39 9.34
N VAL A 550 8.93 -45.50 9.84
CA VAL A 550 8.46 -44.30 9.13
C VAL A 550 9.60 -43.30 8.90
N LEU A 551 10.53 -43.21 9.84
CA LEU A 551 11.64 -42.25 9.81
C LEU A 551 12.45 -42.36 8.50
N PHE A 552 12.83 -43.56 8.08
CA PHE A 552 13.65 -43.75 6.88
C PHE A 552 12.91 -43.37 5.60
N ILE A 553 11.62 -43.71 5.52
CA ILE A 553 10.77 -43.42 4.36
C ILE A 553 10.60 -41.91 4.21
N VAL A 554 10.18 -41.24 5.29
CA VAL A 554 9.99 -39.79 5.32
C VAL A 554 11.31 -39.07 5.01
N SER A 555 12.43 -39.55 5.56
CA SER A 555 13.75 -39.00 5.26
C SER A 555 14.12 -39.13 3.78
N SER A 556 13.86 -40.29 3.16
CA SER A 556 14.13 -40.51 1.73
C SER A 556 13.27 -39.58 0.85
N MET A 557 11.99 -39.42 1.18
CA MET A 557 11.08 -38.52 0.47
C MET A 557 11.52 -37.06 0.60
N ILE A 558 11.99 -36.63 1.77
CA ILE A 558 12.52 -35.27 1.98
C ILE A 558 13.83 -35.06 1.24
N LYS A 559 14.73 -36.05 1.20
CA LYS A 559 15.94 -36.00 0.35
C LYS A 559 15.58 -35.87 -1.13
N GLN A 560 14.49 -36.50 -1.59
CA GLN A 560 13.98 -36.26 -2.94
C GLN A 560 13.55 -34.79 -3.12
N LEU A 561 12.83 -34.20 -2.16
CA LEU A 561 12.48 -32.77 -2.22
C LEU A 561 13.73 -31.87 -2.24
N PHE A 562 14.81 -32.23 -1.54
CA PHE A 562 16.08 -31.52 -1.62
C PHE A 562 16.69 -31.58 -3.02
N ARG A 563 16.55 -32.72 -3.72
CA ARG A 563 16.93 -32.82 -5.14
C ARG A 563 16.05 -31.91 -6.00
N ASP A 564 14.74 -31.96 -5.79
CA ASP A 564 13.78 -31.20 -6.58
C ASP A 564 14.01 -29.68 -6.44
N VAL A 565 14.34 -29.17 -5.24
CA VAL A 565 14.68 -27.75 -5.01
C VAL A 565 15.88 -27.27 -5.83
N ARG A 566 16.80 -28.19 -6.17
CA ARG A 566 18.02 -27.89 -6.95
C ARG A 566 17.77 -27.94 -8.45
N ASP A 567 16.70 -28.59 -8.88
CA ASP A 567 16.31 -28.64 -10.27
C ASP A 567 15.57 -27.36 -10.66
N THR A 568 16.09 -26.65 -11.67
CA THR A 568 15.48 -25.41 -12.17
C THR A 568 14.06 -25.59 -12.72
N SER A 569 13.72 -26.81 -13.16
CA SER A 569 12.39 -27.18 -13.67
C SER A 569 11.35 -27.41 -12.56
N SER A 570 11.79 -27.59 -11.31
CA SER A 570 10.90 -27.79 -10.17
C SER A 570 10.16 -26.51 -9.78
N THR A 571 8.94 -26.69 -9.28
CA THR A 571 8.12 -25.60 -8.71
C THR A 571 8.52 -25.26 -7.27
N ILE A 572 9.31 -26.11 -6.60
CA ILE A 572 9.78 -25.87 -5.24
C ILE A 572 11.03 -24.98 -5.29
N ARG A 573 10.92 -23.75 -4.80
CA ARG A 573 12.01 -22.76 -4.84
C ARG A 573 12.86 -22.73 -3.57
N GLN A 574 12.32 -23.22 -2.45
CA GLN A 574 13.01 -23.26 -1.16
C GLN A 574 12.33 -24.24 -0.22
N ILE A 575 13.12 -24.91 0.64
CA ILE A 575 12.62 -25.83 1.65
C ILE A 575 13.21 -25.54 3.04
N PHE A 576 12.38 -25.66 4.06
CA PHE A 576 12.73 -25.59 5.48
C PHE A 576 12.33 -26.91 6.13
N VAL A 577 13.26 -27.58 6.80
CA VAL A 577 12.97 -28.79 7.58
C VAL A 577 13.35 -28.53 9.03
N LEU A 578 12.36 -28.53 9.91
CA LEU A 578 12.51 -28.28 11.33
C LEU A 578 12.34 -29.60 12.07
N THR A 579 13.28 -29.94 12.96
CA THR A 579 13.16 -31.17 13.75
C THR A 579 13.78 -31.11 15.14
N HIS A 580 13.23 -31.87 16.08
CA HIS A 580 13.88 -32.20 17.35
C HIS A 580 14.57 -33.58 17.37
N ASN A 581 14.31 -34.43 16.37
CA ASN A 581 14.79 -35.80 16.33
C ASN A 581 16.22 -35.86 15.74
N VAL A 582 17.19 -36.24 16.58
CA VAL A 582 18.62 -36.31 16.22
C VAL A 582 18.89 -37.32 15.10
N HIS A 583 18.22 -38.48 15.14
CA HIS A 583 18.40 -39.53 14.13
C HIS A 583 17.85 -39.09 12.79
N PHE A 584 16.64 -38.50 12.78
CA PHE A 584 16.03 -37.95 11.58
C PHE A 584 16.85 -36.81 10.98
N HIS A 585 17.31 -35.86 11.81
CA HIS A 585 18.22 -34.79 11.39
C HIS A 585 19.47 -35.35 10.74
N LYS A 586 20.12 -36.32 11.37
CA LYS A 586 21.32 -36.97 10.80
C LYS A 586 21.01 -37.67 9.49
N GLU A 587 19.89 -38.37 9.40
CA GLU A 587 19.51 -39.07 8.18
C GLU A 587 19.30 -38.08 7.03
N ILE A 588 18.48 -37.04 7.18
CA ILE A 588 18.21 -36.07 6.10
C ILE A 588 19.42 -35.21 5.71
N THR A 589 20.35 -34.97 6.64
CA THR A 589 21.56 -34.16 6.40
C THR A 589 22.76 -34.98 5.94
N PHE A 590 22.65 -36.32 5.97
CA PHE A 590 23.67 -37.22 5.44
C PHE A 590 23.77 -37.08 3.92
N ASP A 591 24.93 -36.62 3.45
CA ASP A 591 25.29 -36.56 2.04
C ASP A 591 26.73 -37.07 1.88
N PRO A 592 27.00 -38.11 1.07
CA PRO A 592 28.33 -38.68 0.89
C PRO A 592 29.33 -37.71 0.21
N GLN A 593 28.84 -36.66 -0.46
CA GLN A 593 29.70 -35.64 -1.10
C GLN A 593 30.14 -34.53 -0.14
N ARG A 594 29.66 -34.56 1.11
CA ARG A 594 29.95 -33.54 2.12
C ARG A 594 31.37 -33.69 2.67
N SER A 595 32.18 -32.64 2.51
CA SER A 595 33.53 -32.60 3.08
C SER A 595 33.50 -32.13 4.55
N ALA A 596 33.92 -33.00 5.48
CA ALA A 596 34.14 -32.68 6.89
C ALA A 596 32.97 -31.96 7.60
N ASP A 597 31.74 -32.45 7.39
CA ASP A 597 30.50 -31.92 8.00
C ASP A 597 30.13 -30.46 7.68
N ASN A 598 30.85 -29.79 6.76
CA ASN A 598 30.53 -28.40 6.36
C ASN A 598 29.22 -28.34 5.57
N ALA A 599 28.50 -27.21 5.67
CA ALA A 599 27.36 -26.89 4.83
C ALA A 599 27.79 -26.70 3.36
N MET A 600 27.05 -27.30 2.44
CA MET A 600 27.20 -27.09 1.01
C MET A 600 26.67 -25.70 0.61
N THR A 601 27.01 -25.25 -0.59
CA THR A 601 26.68 -23.90 -1.10
C THR A 601 25.17 -23.57 -1.13
N HIS A 602 24.33 -24.60 -1.23
CA HIS A 602 22.88 -24.51 -1.40
C HIS A 602 22.09 -24.88 -0.14
N GLU A 603 22.76 -25.11 0.99
CA GLU A 603 22.10 -25.46 2.25
C GLU A 603 22.58 -24.61 3.42
N SER A 604 21.80 -24.59 4.51
CA SER A 604 22.21 -23.99 5.77
C SER A 604 21.71 -24.79 6.97
N PHE A 605 22.51 -24.77 8.06
CA PHE A 605 22.16 -25.39 9.33
C PHE A 605 21.88 -24.35 10.39
N TRP A 606 20.80 -24.56 11.13
CA TRP A 606 20.37 -23.68 12.20
C TRP A 606 20.05 -24.48 13.45
N VAL A 607 20.28 -23.88 14.62
CA VAL A 607 19.85 -24.41 15.90
C VAL A 607 18.98 -23.38 16.60
N ILE A 608 17.77 -23.80 16.98
CA ILE A 608 16.86 -23.02 17.80
C ILE A 608 16.93 -23.55 19.23
N ARG A 609 17.32 -22.70 20.17
CA ARG A 609 17.40 -23.03 21.60
C ARG A 609 16.56 -22.08 22.42
N LYS A 610 16.17 -22.52 23.61
CA LYS A 610 15.52 -21.69 24.61
C LYS A 610 16.32 -21.81 25.93
N PRO A 611 17.48 -21.13 26.05
CA PRO A 611 18.35 -21.27 27.21
C PRO A 611 17.71 -20.75 28.50
N ASP A 612 16.75 -19.81 28.40
CA ASP A 612 15.98 -19.24 29.51
C ASP A 612 14.48 -19.17 29.14
N ASP A 613 13.83 -18.01 29.33
CA ASP A 613 12.44 -17.75 28.94
C ASP A 613 12.26 -17.43 27.45
N PHE A 614 13.34 -17.13 26.73
CA PHE A 614 13.30 -16.67 25.34
C PHE A 614 14.08 -17.55 24.36
N THR A 615 13.52 -17.70 23.16
CA THR A 615 14.11 -18.41 22.04
C THR A 615 15.27 -17.63 21.43
N LYS A 616 16.36 -18.33 21.11
CA LYS A 616 17.52 -17.86 20.33
C LYS A 616 17.74 -18.72 19.10
N VAL A 617 18.23 -18.11 18.02
CA VAL A 617 18.49 -18.78 16.75
C VAL A 617 19.96 -18.61 16.35
N GLU A 618 20.66 -19.74 16.16
CA GLU A 618 22.09 -19.78 15.83
C GLU A 618 22.31 -20.44 14.47
N ARG A 619 23.07 -19.80 13.59
CA ARG A 619 23.54 -20.41 12.33
C ARG A 619 24.83 -21.17 12.57
N HIS A 620 24.97 -22.34 11.94
CA HIS A 620 26.20 -23.11 11.96
C HIS A 620 26.71 -23.41 10.55
N GLU A 621 28.02 -23.20 10.34
CA GLU A 621 28.71 -23.53 9.08
C GLU A 621 28.98 -25.04 8.94
N GLN A 622 28.92 -25.78 10.04
CA GLN A 622 29.02 -27.24 10.10
C GLN A 622 27.77 -27.81 10.74
N ASN A 623 27.36 -29.01 10.36
CA ASN A 623 26.22 -29.67 10.99
C ASN A 623 26.50 -29.87 12.50
N PRO A 624 25.83 -29.11 13.39
CA PRO A 624 26.19 -29.07 14.80
C PRO A 624 25.66 -30.28 15.56
N ILE A 625 24.72 -31.01 14.96
CA ILE A 625 24.02 -32.11 15.61
C ILE A 625 24.87 -33.35 15.49
N LYS A 626 25.31 -33.89 16.62
CA LYS A 626 26.18 -35.08 16.74
C LYS A 626 25.42 -36.19 17.45
N THR A 627 25.65 -37.44 17.06
CA THR A 627 25.10 -38.59 17.79
C THR A 627 25.72 -38.68 19.18
N SER A 628 25.05 -39.36 20.12
CA SER A 628 25.58 -39.60 21.46
C SER A 628 26.98 -40.22 21.45
N TYR A 629 27.28 -41.07 20.46
CA TYR A 629 28.61 -41.64 20.27
C TYR A 629 29.63 -40.60 19.78
N GLN A 630 29.28 -39.78 18.78
CA GLN A 630 30.14 -38.69 18.31
C GLN A 630 30.44 -37.64 19.38
N LEU A 631 29.52 -37.43 20.33
CA LEU A 631 29.73 -36.55 21.47
C LEU A 631 30.81 -37.07 22.42
N LEU A 632 30.87 -38.39 22.68
CA LEU A 632 31.94 -39.00 23.49
C LEU A 632 33.32 -38.71 22.89
N TRP A 633 33.47 -38.91 21.58
CA TRP A 633 34.72 -38.58 20.87
C TRP A 633 34.99 -37.07 20.77
N SER A 634 33.97 -36.22 20.88
CA SER A 634 34.19 -34.77 20.98
C SER A 634 34.75 -34.37 22.34
N GLU A 635 34.41 -35.07 23.42
CA GLU A 635 35.02 -34.84 24.73
C GLU A 635 36.51 -35.19 24.73
N LEU A 636 36.91 -36.26 24.04
CA LEU A 636 38.33 -36.64 23.91
C LEU A 636 39.17 -35.64 23.10
N ARG A 637 38.53 -34.80 22.29
CA ARG A 637 39.20 -33.75 21.49
C ARG A 637 39.34 -32.42 22.20
N ARG A 638 38.68 -32.23 23.35
CA ARG A 638 38.76 -30.98 24.12
C ARG A 638 40.16 -30.81 24.74
N LYS A 639 40.64 -29.57 24.73
CA LYS A 639 41.88 -29.16 25.42
C LYS A 639 41.57 -28.06 26.44
N PRO A 640 41.92 -28.23 27.73
CA PRO A 640 42.52 -29.43 28.34
C PRO A 640 41.53 -30.63 28.35
N LEU A 641 42.08 -31.85 28.48
CA LEU A 641 41.27 -33.07 28.56
C LEU A 641 40.40 -33.04 29.82
N PRO A 642 39.08 -33.32 29.73
CA PRO A 642 38.19 -33.30 30.88
C PRO A 642 38.42 -34.52 31.78
N ALA A 643 39.36 -34.41 32.72
CA ALA A 643 39.75 -35.51 33.61
C ALA A 643 38.57 -36.11 34.40
N LEU A 644 37.56 -35.29 34.71
CA LEU A 644 36.35 -35.70 35.45
C LEU A 644 35.43 -36.64 34.67
N THR A 645 35.31 -36.49 33.35
CA THR A 645 34.41 -37.32 32.53
C THR A 645 35.15 -38.37 31.72
N LEU A 646 36.49 -38.29 31.65
CA LEU A 646 37.34 -39.15 30.82
C LEU A 646 37.10 -40.64 31.08
N GLN A 647 36.97 -41.06 32.34
CA GLN A 647 36.74 -42.46 32.74
C GLN A 647 35.49 -43.04 32.07
N ASN A 648 34.36 -42.35 32.22
CA ASN A 648 33.08 -42.76 31.64
C ASN A 648 33.08 -42.64 30.12
N THR A 649 33.77 -41.64 29.58
CA THR A 649 33.86 -41.41 28.13
C THR A 649 34.65 -42.51 27.42
N LEU A 650 35.82 -42.89 27.94
CA LEU A 650 36.61 -44.01 27.40
C LEU A 650 35.84 -45.33 27.53
N ARG A 651 35.18 -45.59 28.68
CA ARG A 651 34.35 -46.80 28.87
C ARG A 651 33.28 -46.90 27.79
N ARG A 652 32.44 -45.86 27.66
CA ARG A 652 31.32 -45.86 26.70
C ARG A 652 31.79 -45.97 25.26
N ILE A 653 32.99 -45.48 24.94
CA ILE A 653 33.56 -45.67 23.60
C ILE A 653 33.99 -47.12 23.38
N LEU A 654 34.77 -47.70 24.31
CA LEU A 654 35.24 -49.09 24.19
C LEU A 654 34.08 -50.07 24.18
N GLU A 655 33.11 -49.92 25.10
CA GLU A 655 31.92 -50.78 25.16
C GLU A 655 31.06 -50.63 23.91
N ASN A 656 30.74 -49.41 23.49
CA ASN A 656 29.85 -49.22 22.35
C ASN A 656 30.50 -49.72 21.05
N TYR A 657 31.80 -49.47 20.86
CA TYR A 657 32.49 -49.88 19.63
C TYR A 657 32.87 -51.36 19.61
N PHE A 658 33.62 -51.84 20.60
CA PHE A 658 34.14 -53.20 20.58
C PHE A 658 33.11 -54.21 21.07
N LYS A 659 32.38 -53.93 22.16
CA LYS A 659 31.47 -54.90 22.77
C LYS A 659 30.10 -54.94 22.10
N ILE A 660 29.42 -53.79 21.98
CA ILE A 660 28.05 -53.69 21.46
C ILE A 660 28.03 -53.85 19.94
N LEU A 661 28.84 -53.08 19.22
CA LEU A 661 28.87 -53.12 17.75
C LEU A 661 29.79 -54.23 17.21
N GLY A 662 30.96 -54.41 17.82
CA GLY A 662 31.98 -55.36 17.35
C GLY A 662 31.85 -56.79 17.88
N GLY A 663 31.07 -57.02 18.95
CA GLY A 663 30.98 -58.33 19.61
C GLY A 663 32.28 -58.84 20.26
N ILE A 664 33.29 -57.96 20.42
CA ILE A 664 34.61 -58.27 20.97
C ILE A 664 34.62 -57.87 22.45
N ASP A 665 34.84 -58.83 23.34
CA ASP A 665 35.00 -58.55 24.77
C ASP A 665 36.36 -57.87 25.04
N THR A 666 36.38 -57.00 26.05
CA THR A 666 37.59 -56.36 26.59
C THR A 666 38.70 -57.36 26.95
N SER A 667 38.36 -58.60 27.33
CA SER A 667 39.33 -59.67 27.59
C SER A 667 40.13 -60.10 26.35
N VAL A 668 39.51 -60.04 25.17
CA VAL A 668 40.16 -60.33 23.88
C VAL A 668 41.09 -59.19 23.49
N LEU A 669 40.69 -57.94 23.77
CA LEU A 669 41.54 -56.76 23.56
C LEU A 669 42.79 -56.82 24.45
N LEU A 670 42.66 -57.26 25.70
CA LEU A 670 43.79 -57.49 26.62
C LEU A 670 44.76 -58.58 26.12
N GLY A 671 44.24 -59.58 25.41
CA GLY A 671 45.04 -60.65 24.80
C GLY A 671 46.01 -60.17 23.71
N LYS A 672 45.82 -58.96 23.16
CA LYS A 672 46.66 -58.38 22.12
C LYS A 672 47.88 -57.59 22.64
N PHE A 673 48.07 -57.53 23.96
CA PHE A 673 49.20 -56.83 24.59
C PHE A 673 50.11 -57.81 25.33
N GLU A 674 51.42 -57.52 25.33
CA GLU A 674 52.45 -58.29 26.05
C GLU A 674 53.24 -57.42 27.05
N GLY A 675 53.89 -58.06 28.02
CA GLY A 675 54.77 -57.39 28.99
C GLY A 675 54.10 -56.27 29.80
N LEU A 676 54.82 -55.16 29.96
CA LEU A 676 54.38 -53.99 30.75
C LEU A 676 53.12 -53.33 30.17
N GLU A 677 52.95 -53.33 28.85
CA GLU A 677 51.79 -52.72 28.19
C GLU A 677 50.50 -53.48 28.49
N LYS A 678 50.58 -54.81 28.66
CA LYS A 678 49.43 -55.63 29.09
C LYS A 678 48.94 -55.22 30.47
N VAL A 679 49.87 -54.94 31.39
CA VAL A 679 49.55 -54.46 32.74
C VAL A 679 48.91 -53.07 32.69
N GLN A 680 49.42 -52.17 31.84
CA GLN A 680 48.85 -50.83 31.64
C GLN A 680 47.46 -50.86 31.00
N CYS A 681 47.23 -51.76 30.03
CA CYS A 681 45.92 -52.00 29.42
C CYS A 681 44.92 -52.60 30.42
N GLN A 682 45.35 -53.55 31.24
CA GLN A 682 44.54 -54.10 32.34
C GLN A 682 44.17 -53.02 33.35
N SER A 683 45.12 -52.13 33.69
CA SER A 683 44.86 -50.97 34.55
C SER A 683 43.84 -50.02 33.94
N LEU A 684 43.95 -49.69 32.64
CA LEU A 684 42.96 -48.85 31.94
C LEU A 684 41.57 -49.49 31.96
N ILE A 685 41.44 -50.77 31.60
CA ILE A 685 40.16 -51.48 31.55
C ILE A 685 39.53 -51.59 32.94
N SER A 686 40.32 -51.92 33.96
CA SER A 686 39.85 -51.93 35.34
C SER A 686 39.39 -50.54 35.77
N TRP A 687 40.16 -49.51 35.46
CA TRP A 687 39.85 -48.13 35.81
C TRP A 687 38.57 -47.63 35.13
N VAL A 688 38.41 -47.82 33.82
CA VAL A 688 37.18 -47.38 33.14
C VAL A 688 35.96 -48.13 33.65
N ASN A 689 36.09 -49.41 34.02
CA ASN A 689 35.00 -50.22 34.58
C ASN A 689 34.65 -49.87 36.03
N ASP A 690 35.61 -49.48 36.85
CA ASP A 690 35.38 -49.07 38.26
C ASP A 690 34.50 -47.82 38.35
N GLY A 691 34.62 -46.92 37.36
CA GLY A 691 33.78 -45.72 37.23
C GLY A 691 32.30 -45.98 36.89
N SER A 692 31.89 -47.25 36.76
CA SER A 692 30.49 -47.64 36.52
C SER A 692 29.68 -47.88 37.79
N HIS A 693 30.33 -47.95 38.97
CA HIS A 693 29.69 -48.40 40.22
C HIS A 693 29.62 -47.38 41.37
N PHE A 694 30.13 -46.14 41.22
CA PHE A 694 30.19 -45.20 42.34
C PHE A 694 29.20 -44.03 42.24
N THR A 695 28.07 -44.19 42.93
CA THR A 695 27.30 -43.08 43.51
C THR A 695 27.42 -43.18 45.03
N GLN A 696 28.01 -42.15 45.64
CA GLN A 696 28.18 -41.90 47.09
C GLN A 696 29.53 -42.31 47.73
N ASP A 697 30.21 -41.25 48.20
CA ASP A 697 31.26 -41.09 49.22
C ASP A 697 32.72 -41.57 49.01
N ASP A 698 33.60 -40.54 49.00
CA ASP A 698 34.97 -40.46 49.52
C ASP A 698 36.04 -41.46 49.08
N LEU A 699 36.48 -41.35 47.82
CA LEU A 699 37.91 -41.22 47.48
C LEU A 699 38.07 -40.56 46.10
N TYR A 700 38.08 -39.23 46.06
CA TYR A 700 38.36 -38.48 44.82
C TYR A 700 39.84 -38.66 44.45
N LEU A 701 40.19 -39.76 43.77
CA LEU A 701 41.45 -39.85 43.05
C LEU A 701 41.32 -38.95 41.81
N ALA A 702 41.48 -37.63 42.01
CA ALA A 702 41.74 -36.70 40.95
C ALA A 702 43.00 -37.18 40.24
N ILE A 703 42.83 -37.82 39.10
CA ILE A 703 43.95 -38.38 38.36
C ILE A 703 44.73 -37.21 37.78
N GLY A 704 46.01 -37.13 38.07
CA GLY A 704 46.87 -36.10 37.51
C GLY A 704 46.87 -36.17 35.96
N GLU A 705 47.06 -35.03 35.32
CA GLU A 705 47.11 -34.91 33.85
C GLU A 705 48.05 -35.95 33.19
N ARG A 706 49.13 -36.32 33.90
CA ARG A 706 50.11 -37.34 33.46
C ARG A 706 49.50 -38.73 33.30
N THR A 707 48.65 -39.16 34.22
CA THR A 707 48.00 -40.48 34.14
C THR A 707 46.86 -40.47 33.12
N ALA A 708 46.11 -39.36 33.02
CA ALA A 708 45.12 -39.18 31.95
C ALA A 708 45.77 -39.25 30.55
N ALA A 709 46.93 -38.61 30.38
CA ALA A 709 47.73 -38.72 29.15
C ALA A 709 48.21 -40.16 28.91
N SER A 710 48.70 -40.85 29.95
CA SER A 710 49.15 -42.24 29.85
C SER A 710 48.01 -43.19 29.46
N TYR A 711 46.79 -42.98 29.98
CA TYR A 711 45.61 -43.75 29.60
C TYR A 711 45.12 -43.43 28.20
N MET A 712 45.27 -42.19 27.72
CA MET A 712 45.01 -41.86 26.32
C MET A 712 45.98 -42.55 25.35
N ILE A 713 47.25 -42.71 25.73
CA ILE A 713 48.24 -43.49 24.95
C ILE A 713 47.82 -44.96 24.87
N ILE A 714 47.43 -45.57 26.00
CA ILE A 714 46.99 -46.97 26.01
C ILE A 714 45.67 -47.14 25.25
N PHE A 715 44.74 -46.21 25.40
CA PHE A 715 43.49 -46.19 24.63
C PHE A 715 43.76 -46.11 23.12
N TYR A 716 44.70 -45.27 22.68
CA TYR A 716 45.19 -45.26 21.29
C TYR A 716 45.76 -46.62 20.87
N LYS A 717 46.63 -47.21 21.70
CA LYS A 717 47.24 -48.52 21.42
C LYS A 717 46.20 -49.65 21.34
N ILE A 718 45.06 -49.56 22.03
CA ILE A 718 43.96 -50.53 21.88
C ILE A 718 43.44 -50.55 20.44
N PHE A 719 43.19 -49.37 19.84
CA PHE A 719 42.76 -49.30 18.44
C PHE A 719 43.88 -49.73 17.48
N LYS A 720 45.16 -49.48 17.82
CA LYS A 720 46.33 -49.93 17.04
C LYS A 720 46.49 -51.45 17.06
N ALA A 721 46.54 -52.06 18.23
CA ALA A 721 46.67 -53.51 18.40
C ALA A 721 45.44 -54.26 17.87
N ALA A 722 44.25 -53.64 17.92
CA ALA A 722 43.04 -54.22 17.38
C ALA A 722 42.95 -54.18 15.84
N ASP A 723 43.82 -53.42 15.15
CA ASP A 723 43.76 -53.09 13.71
C ASP A 723 42.52 -52.25 13.30
N HIS A 724 42.08 -51.36 14.20
CA HIS A 724 40.94 -50.45 14.00
C HIS A 724 41.35 -48.98 13.95
N MET A 725 42.58 -48.69 13.51
CA MET A 725 43.11 -47.33 13.44
C MET A 725 42.37 -46.41 12.48
N ALA A 726 41.75 -46.95 11.43
CA ALA A 726 40.91 -46.18 10.52
C ALA A 726 39.75 -45.49 11.27
N HIS A 727 39.11 -46.21 12.21
CA HIS A 727 38.03 -45.68 13.03
C HIS A 727 38.54 -44.61 14.01
N TYR A 728 39.66 -44.86 14.70
CA TYR A 728 40.24 -43.88 15.62
C TYR A 728 40.61 -42.57 14.90
N LYS A 729 41.28 -42.67 13.74
CA LYS A 729 41.63 -41.52 12.88
C LYS A 729 40.38 -40.75 12.43
N MET A 730 39.35 -41.48 11.98
CA MET A 730 38.07 -40.89 11.58
C MET A 730 37.43 -40.09 12.73
N MET A 731 37.44 -40.61 13.96
CA MET A 731 36.77 -39.96 15.09
C MET A 731 37.57 -38.81 15.69
N MET A 732 38.91 -38.85 15.63
CA MET A 732 39.78 -37.75 16.06
C MET A 732 39.86 -36.61 15.02
N GLY A 733 39.70 -36.92 13.73
CA GLY A 733 39.69 -35.91 12.66
C GLY A 733 40.98 -35.07 12.63
N ARG A 734 40.85 -33.74 12.62
CA ARG A 734 42.00 -32.81 12.60
C ARG A 734 42.82 -32.81 13.90
N ASP A 735 42.26 -33.31 14.99
CA ASP A 735 42.91 -33.42 16.30
C ASP A 735 43.69 -34.73 16.45
N PHE A 736 43.78 -35.54 15.38
CA PHE A 736 44.56 -36.76 15.39
C PHE A 736 46.06 -36.45 15.60
N VAL A 737 46.62 -37.06 16.63
CA VAL A 737 48.05 -37.10 16.91
C VAL A 737 48.41 -38.57 17.09
N ASP A 738 49.52 -39.01 16.48
CA ASP A 738 50.06 -40.33 16.77
C ASP A 738 50.65 -40.32 18.19
N LEU A 739 49.95 -40.97 19.13
CA LEU A 739 50.34 -41.03 20.53
C LEU A 739 51.33 -42.17 20.83
N ALA A 740 51.63 -43.01 19.83
CA ALA A 740 52.64 -44.06 19.90
C ALA A 740 53.27 -44.28 18.51
N PRO A 741 54.10 -43.33 18.04
CA PRO A 741 54.88 -43.52 16.81
C PRO A 741 55.78 -44.75 16.98
N ASP A 742 55.83 -45.60 15.97
CA ASP A 742 56.61 -46.85 16.03
C ASP A 742 58.10 -46.55 16.25
N ASP A 743 58.71 -47.22 17.24
CA ASP A 743 60.15 -47.28 17.46
C ASP A 743 60.83 -48.01 16.29
N LEU A 744 61.04 -47.29 15.19
CA LEU A 744 61.96 -47.68 14.12
C LEU A 744 62.61 -46.40 13.57
N LEU A 745 63.70 -45.96 14.23
CA LEU A 745 64.93 -45.43 13.64
C LEU A 745 65.90 -44.92 14.75
N ILE A 746 66.53 -45.85 15.47
CA ILE A 746 67.90 -45.66 15.99
C ILE A 746 68.65 -46.98 15.77
N ALA A 747 69.11 -47.19 14.54
CA ALA A 747 70.16 -48.15 14.19
C ALA A 747 70.66 -47.84 12.77
N ALA A 748 71.13 -46.60 12.57
CA ALA A 748 72.00 -46.23 11.45
C ALA A 748 73.06 -45.23 11.92
N ASP A 749 73.56 -45.41 13.13
CA ASP A 749 74.93 -45.07 13.49
C ASP A 749 75.31 -46.01 14.65
N GLU A 750 76.56 -46.48 14.68
CA GLU A 750 77.10 -47.49 15.61
C GLU A 750 76.98 -48.98 15.23
N ALA A 751 77.01 -49.30 13.94
CA ALA A 751 77.66 -50.54 13.49
C ALA A 751 79.16 -50.30 13.24
N LYS A 752 79.90 -49.84 14.26
CA LYS A 752 81.38 -49.75 14.17
C LYS A 752 82.11 -49.62 15.50
N THR A 753 81.69 -50.30 16.57
CA THR A 753 82.62 -50.65 17.67
C THR A 753 82.11 -51.80 18.55
N ALA A 754 81.88 -52.97 17.94
CA ALA A 754 81.94 -54.23 18.66
C ALA A 754 83.23 -54.96 18.24
N LYS A 755 84.34 -54.57 18.85
CA LYS A 755 85.49 -55.45 19.05
C LYS A 755 86.01 -55.27 20.46
N ALA A 756 86.23 -56.42 21.08
CA ALA A 756 86.99 -56.68 22.30
C ALA A 756 86.18 -56.84 23.59
N GLN A 757 86.21 -58.11 24.02
CA GLN A 757 85.98 -58.66 25.33
C GLN A 757 86.68 -57.90 26.48
N ALA A 758 86.16 -58.19 27.67
CA ALA A 758 86.81 -58.20 28.99
C ALA A 758 86.75 -56.90 29.84
N ASN A 759 86.19 -57.10 31.04
CA ASN A 759 86.45 -56.39 32.30
C ASN A 759 87.95 -56.12 32.55
N PRO A 760 88.37 -55.28 33.55
CA PRO A 760 87.58 -54.46 34.49
C PRO A 760 88.22 -53.07 34.84
N VAL A 761 87.69 -52.41 35.89
CA VAL A 761 88.34 -51.49 36.86
C VAL A 761 88.23 -49.96 36.65
N GLU A 762 87.47 -49.38 37.59
CA GLU A 762 87.68 -48.16 38.41
C GLU A 762 88.02 -46.77 37.84
N THR A 763 87.35 -45.79 38.51
CA THR A 763 87.83 -44.44 38.90
C THR A 763 88.00 -43.41 37.79
N ASN A 764 87.72 -42.12 37.94
CA ASN A 764 86.99 -41.25 38.86
C ASN A 764 87.16 -39.84 38.24
N VAL A 765 86.35 -38.85 38.66
CA VAL A 765 86.72 -37.41 38.72
C VAL A 765 86.57 -36.55 37.44
N ASP A 766 85.54 -35.70 37.54
CA ASP A 766 85.52 -34.22 37.42
C ASP A 766 85.77 -33.45 36.11
N THR A 767 84.69 -32.72 35.77
CA THR A 767 84.59 -31.26 35.57
C THR A 767 85.05 -30.56 34.29
N ALA A 768 84.16 -29.63 33.91
CA ALA A 768 84.39 -28.24 33.50
C ALA A 768 84.51 -27.88 32.02
N GLY A 769 83.75 -26.82 31.68
CA GLY A 769 84.11 -25.77 30.72
C GLY A 769 83.20 -25.72 29.49
N THR A 770 82.29 -24.74 29.32
CA THR A 770 82.53 -23.35 28.82
C THR A 770 83.27 -23.37 27.47
N ASP A 771 82.94 -22.63 26.42
CA ASP A 771 82.09 -21.44 26.23
C ASP A 771 82.11 -21.09 24.72
N THR A 772 81.17 -20.24 24.30
CA THR A 772 81.30 -19.19 23.25
C THR A 772 81.46 -19.60 21.77
N ALA A 773 80.48 -19.25 20.93
CA ALA A 773 80.37 -18.02 20.09
C ALA A 773 81.00 -18.25 18.70
N ASN A 774 80.45 -17.83 17.55
CA ASN A 774 80.15 -16.46 17.10
C ASN A 774 79.79 -16.64 15.58
N GLN A 775 78.75 -16.07 14.95
CA GLN A 775 78.68 -14.76 14.25
C GLN A 775 77.41 -14.84 13.37
N ALA A 776 76.44 -13.91 13.44
CA ALA A 776 76.28 -12.69 12.61
C ALA A 776 76.37 -12.97 11.07
N GLN A 777 75.47 -12.54 10.17
CA GLN A 777 74.40 -11.53 10.13
C GLN A 777 73.65 -11.67 8.75
N PRO A 778 72.71 -10.79 8.30
CA PRO A 778 71.38 -11.19 7.81
C PRO A 778 71.03 -10.72 6.37
N THR A 779 69.71 -10.56 6.07
CA THR A 779 69.01 -9.95 4.88
C THR A 779 68.50 -10.95 3.82
N LYS A 780 67.47 -10.72 2.99
CA LYS A 780 66.28 -9.82 2.91
C LYS A 780 65.29 -10.47 1.90
N GLU A 781 64.03 -10.03 1.89
CA GLU A 781 63.02 -10.25 0.82
C GLU A 781 63.50 -9.85 -0.58
N VAL A 782 63.02 -10.52 -1.64
CA VAL A 782 62.73 -9.91 -2.96
C VAL A 782 61.60 -10.68 -3.69
N ASP A 783 60.70 -9.89 -4.31
CA ASP A 783 59.86 -10.15 -5.50
C ASP A 783 60.57 -10.88 -6.66
N GLU A 784 59.80 -11.39 -7.63
CA GLU A 784 60.27 -11.32 -9.02
C GLU A 784 59.13 -11.22 -10.05
N LYS A 785 59.36 -10.34 -11.04
CA LYS A 785 58.51 -10.02 -12.18
C LYS A 785 59.41 -9.91 -13.41
N THR A 786 58.91 -10.39 -14.56
CA THR A 786 59.19 -9.97 -15.96
C THR A 786 60.52 -10.34 -16.64
N LEU A 787 60.45 -10.68 -17.95
CA LEU A 787 61.06 -9.96 -19.11
C LEU A 787 60.82 -10.76 -20.44
N GLU A 788 60.20 -10.20 -21.50
CA GLU A 788 60.75 -9.49 -22.71
C GLU A 788 61.05 -10.43 -23.92
N ALA A 789 61.07 -10.06 -25.23
CA ALA A 789 60.65 -8.94 -26.09
C ALA A 789 60.98 -9.26 -27.59
N GLY A 790 60.40 -8.53 -28.58
CA GLY A 790 60.98 -8.28 -29.94
C GLY A 790 60.08 -8.57 -31.18
N LYS A 791 59.44 -7.55 -31.82
CA LYS A 791 59.75 -6.86 -33.13
C LYS A 791 59.51 -7.72 -34.41
N SER A 792 58.94 -7.32 -35.57
CA SER A 792 58.71 -6.04 -36.29
C SER A 792 57.94 -6.24 -37.64
N ALA A 793 56.97 -5.35 -37.99
CA ALA A 793 56.54 -4.73 -39.30
C ALA A 793 56.55 -5.48 -40.69
N PRO A 794 55.97 -4.98 -41.83
CA PRO A 794 54.82 -4.08 -42.13
C PRO A 794 53.88 -4.51 -43.33
N LEU A 795 52.86 -3.68 -43.62
CA LEU A 795 52.00 -3.37 -44.83
C LEU A 795 52.31 -3.98 -46.24
N PRO A 796 51.31 -4.08 -47.16
CA PRO A 796 50.95 -2.95 -48.05
C PRO A 796 49.45 -2.70 -48.36
N GLU A 797 49.20 -1.46 -48.78
CA GLU A 797 48.01 -0.92 -49.45
C GLU A 797 48.02 -1.13 -50.98
N SER A 798 46.84 -1.12 -51.60
CA SER A 798 46.49 -0.45 -52.90
C SER A 798 45.02 -0.82 -53.19
N GLY A 799 44.04 0.05 -53.45
CA GLY A 799 44.06 1.34 -54.11
C GLY A 799 43.63 1.17 -55.58
N LEU A 800 42.39 1.55 -55.94
CA LEU A 800 42.05 2.16 -57.23
C LEU A 800 40.57 2.60 -57.31
N GLU A 801 40.42 3.86 -57.72
CA GLU A 801 39.21 4.67 -57.89
C GLU A 801 38.60 4.58 -59.31
N LEU A 802 37.42 5.23 -59.44
CA LEU A 802 36.90 6.00 -60.59
C LEU A 802 36.20 5.25 -61.75
N SER A 803 34.90 5.54 -61.96
CA SER A 803 34.39 6.41 -63.06
C SER A 803 32.90 6.20 -63.41
N LEU A 804 32.20 7.31 -63.68
CA LEU A 804 30.85 7.46 -64.26
C LEU A 804 30.77 7.06 -65.76
N PRO A 805 29.57 6.88 -66.37
CA PRO A 805 28.84 7.99 -67.07
C PRO A 805 27.30 7.95 -66.85
N LEU A 806 26.55 9.06 -66.67
CA LEU A 806 26.02 10.07 -67.62
C LEU A 806 25.25 9.47 -68.84
N ALA A 807 23.91 9.46 -68.88
CA ALA A 807 22.95 10.39 -69.56
C ALA A 807 21.86 9.47 -70.21
N ALA A 808 20.58 9.78 -70.47
CA ALA A 808 19.82 11.01 -70.71
C ALA A 808 18.29 10.77 -70.51
N ALA A 809 17.54 11.87 -70.37
CA ALA A 809 16.06 12.00 -70.44
C ALA A 809 15.54 11.83 -71.91
N PRO A 810 14.25 12.00 -72.30
CA PRO A 810 13.10 12.76 -71.74
C PRO A 810 11.80 11.89 -71.62
N GLU A 811 10.62 12.29 -71.13
CA GLU A 811 9.73 13.39 -71.52
C GLU A 811 8.67 13.66 -70.41
N ALA A 812 8.31 14.94 -70.23
CA ALA A 812 7.05 15.44 -69.66
C ALA A 812 6.03 15.60 -70.82
N PRO A 813 4.73 15.96 -70.65
CA PRO A 813 4.06 16.65 -69.53
C PRO A 813 2.71 15.93 -69.18
N ASP A 814 1.71 16.38 -68.41
CA ASP A 814 1.18 17.70 -68.12
C ASP A 814 0.02 17.55 -67.10
N LEU A 815 -0.44 18.67 -66.53
CA LEU A 815 -1.77 18.91 -65.90
C LEU A 815 -2.01 18.59 -64.41
N LEU A 816 -1.83 19.65 -63.60
CA LEU A 816 -2.72 20.10 -62.51
C LEU A 816 -4.13 20.50 -63.06
N PRO A 817 -5.13 20.94 -62.25
CA PRO A 817 -5.58 20.56 -60.90
C PRO A 817 -7.14 20.43 -60.82
N GLU A 818 -7.68 20.46 -59.59
CA GLU A 818 -9.02 20.92 -59.16
C GLU A 818 -10.02 19.86 -58.66
N LEU A 819 -10.29 19.91 -57.34
CA LEU A 819 -11.57 19.54 -56.75
C LEU A 819 -11.96 20.56 -55.67
N LYS A 820 -12.98 21.37 -55.98
CA LYS A 820 -13.91 22.06 -55.08
C LYS A 820 -15.19 22.37 -55.88
N PRO A 821 -16.30 22.79 -55.25
CA PRO A 821 -17.03 22.28 -54.08
C PRO A 821 -18.53 22.08 -54.49
N VAL A 822 -19.51 22.29 -53.57
CA VAL A 822 -21.00 22.45 -53.77
C VAL A 822 -21.81 21.22 -53.27
N LYS A 823 -22.90 21.29 -52.50
CA LYS A 823 -23.67 22.35 -51.81
C LYS A 823 -24.55 21.71 -50.72
N SER A 824 -24.87 22.52 -49.71
CA SER A 824 -25.97 22.44 -48.74
C SER A 824 -27.38 22.35 -49.36
N ILE A 825 -28.39 21.87 -48.60
CA ILE A 825 -29.68 22.55 -48.26
C ILE A 825 -30.55 21.70 -47.29
N LYS A 826 -31.17 22.39 -46.31
CA LYS A 826 -32.17 22.01 -45.26
C LYS A 826 -33.60 21.76 -45.86
N PRO A 827 -34.76 21.61 -45.13
CA PRO A 827 -35.08 21.66 -43.67
C PRO A 827 -36.12 20.62 -43.10
N ARG A 828 -36.18 20.54 -41.75
CA ARG A 828 -37.29 20.41 -40.72
C ARG A 828 -38.75 20.02 -41.15
N PRO A 829 -39.71 19.59 -40.26
CA PRO A 829 -39.77 19.70 -38.77
C PRO A 829 -40.53 18.60 -37.93
N ALA A 830 -40.53 18.81 -36.59
CA ALA A 830 -41.66 18.73 -35.61
C ALA A 830 -41.91 17.52 -34.66
N ALA A 831 -42.16 17.89 -33.38
CA ALA A 831 -42.95 17.31 -32.27
C ALA A 831 -42.51 15.96 -31.60
N GLN A 832 -42.07 15.91 -30.32
CA GLN A 832 -42.78 15.94 -29.00
C GLN A 832 -43.65 14.70 -28.67
N PRO A 833 -43.92 14.31 -27.39
CA PRO A 833 -43.29 14.65 -26.10
C PRO A 833 -43.14 13.46 -25.08
N LEU A 834 -42.66 13.84 -23.88
CA LEU A 834 -42.41 13.14 -22.60
C LEU A 834 -43.55 12.25 -22.03
N ALA A 835 -43.16 11.25 -21.21
CA ALA A 835 -43.99 10.67 -20.15
C ALA A 835 -43.17 10.30 -18.90
N GLN A 836 -43.67 10.75 -17.75
CA GLN A 836 -43.18 10.61 -16.37
C GLN A 836 -43.76 9.36 -15.66
N PRO A 837 -43.30 9.03 -14.43
CA PRO A 837 -43.54 7.74 -13.78
C PRO A 837 -44.74 7.75 -12.80
N GLY A 838 -45.24 6.55 -12.48
CA GLY A 838 -46.11 6.27 -11.34
C GLY A 838 -46.40 4.76 -11.23
N PRO A 839 -47.13 4.25 -10.23
CA PRO A 839 -47.46 4.79 -8.90
C PRO A 839 -47.17 3.79 -7.74
N ARG A 840 -47.25 4.26 -6.49
CA ARG A 840 -47.37 3.44 -5.25
C ARG A 840 -48.80 2.90 -5.06
N PRO A 841 -48.97 1.85 -4.25
CA PRO A 841 -50.18 1.59 -3.45
C PRO A 841 -49.93 1.61 -1.91
N PRO A 842 -50.98 1.51 -1.06
CA PRO A 842 -51.17 2.32 0.16
C PRO A 842 -51.05 1.59 1.52
N ASP A 843 -51.34 2.37 2.56
CA ASP A 843 -51.29 2.22 4.02
C ASP A 843 -51.90 0.96 4.67
N HIS A 844 -51.32 0.58 5.83
CA HIS A 844 -52.04 0.17 7.05
C HIS A 844 -51.15 0.36 8.29
N ASP A 845 -51.61 1.27 9.16
CA ASP A 845 -51.76 1.21 10.64
C ASP A 845 -50.63 0.85 11.62
N GLU A 846 -50.68 1.60 12.72
CA GLU A 846 -50.22 1.33 14.10
C GLU A 846 -48.71 1.40 14.38
N ASP A 847 -48.20 1.96 15.47
CA ASP A 847 -48.66 2.89 16.50
C ASP A 847 -47.41 3.16 17.39
N LEU A 848 -47.42 4.25 18.13
CA LEU A 848 -46.72 4.43 19.43
C LEU A 848 -45.18 4.59 19.51
N ASP A 849 -44.85 5.80 19.98
CA ASP A 849 -44.07 6.07 21.20
C ASP A 849 -42.62 6.58 21.12
N SER A 850 -42.50 7.79 21.70
CA SER A 850 -41.47 8.21 22.66
C SER A 850 -40.13 8.77 22.17
N ILE A 851 -40.15 10.10 21.95
CA ILE A 851 -39.13 11.07 22.41
C ILE A 851 -39.41 11.32 23.92
N PRO A 852 -38.48 11.71 24.84
CA PRO A 852 -37.18 12.39 24.61
C PRO A 852 -35.95 11.87 25.42
N PHE A 853 -34.76 12.19 24.91
CA PHE A 853 -33.81 13.10 25.56
C PHE A 853 -32.91 13.78 24.53
#